data_AF-A0AAN6SC10-F1
#
_entry.id   AF-A0AAN6SC10-F1
#
_cell.length_a   1.000
_cell.length_b   1.000
_cell.length_c   1.000
_cell.angle_alpha   90.00
_cell.angle_beta   90.00
_cell.angle_gamma   90.00
#
_symmetry.space_group_name_H-M   'P 1'
#
loop_
_entity.id
_entity.type
_entity.pdbx_description
1 polymer ?
#
loop_
_entity_poly.entity_id
_entity_poly.type
_entity_poly.pdbx_seq_one_letter_code
_entity_poly.pdbx_strand_id
1 'polypeptide(L)'
;MGPDRGLDDFNALSEQEKTRYRELAITHIRDECQKTGLAAIVAGHYMFWPRDSEQGTVVWTKADQDTFTHIVYLQVAAETLCRRRQRDQTRKREPVTPAHLHKWQEEEMRQLDAIAKDSGICFVPLESALINPASPIREISEMLHEYRTESEHYNHVRVLATVDEVLANVRACRDTKITTALVFDADKTLTAEDTGREFWKREASRKRDIGQQVSTPAEDIFREHGYTYEAFRQVAMSYSKVKGFEELCNDVAKNTTLYPEFLSLLRRVKTHGHVMALVVTCGLRQIWENVIEEQGLGQYVKVIGGGGIDERLIITDKSKEAVVNRLRGPPHNLRVVAFGDSPLDLPMLQAADEGIVVVGDECTRSASMEDALSTAIEQLGINGPPHGHNLRQTIIPHTVTPRLDTALLPVVDLLDPTSAFNQFLFGGLPSSLLHATDRPSAKLMATPTRDANISGPALREAHRRIGWYLATEFITSLVGLEEYSIPHVQGHNTTGHRLLHEQDTTIVALMRGGEPMAFGVNDAFPLAMFLHAKTPEDVKPHHLSKQHTIILVDSVVNNGKTVLEFRERIRAMGEEGKDIRVVVVAGVVQVEATGAEHELGRVLRSDGKFRLVALRVSDNKFTGRGGTDTGNRLFGTTRLD
;
A
#
# COMPACT_ATOMS: atom_id res chain seq x y z
N MET A 1 26.13 31.11 34.07
CA MET A 1 27.02 32.27 34.21
C MET A 1 26.29 33.47 33.63
N GLY A 2 26.55 34.68 34.11
CA GLY A 2 26.07 35.90 33.45
C GLY A 2 26.72 36.07 32.06
N PRO A 3 26.20 36.97 31.22
CA PRO A 3 26.69 37.20 29.86
C PRO A 3 28.15 37.70 29.76
N ASP A 4 28.76 38.11 30.88
CA ASP A 4 30.10 38.72 30.92
C ASP A 4 31.22 37.79 31.44
N ARG A 5 30.97 36.48 31.61
CA ARG A 5 32.01 35.53 32.07
C ARG A 5 32.59 34.72 30.90
N GLY A 6 33.92 34.63 30.86
CA GLY A 6 34.69 34.09 29.74
C GLY A 6 35.19 32.65 29.93
N LEU A 7 36.05 32.20 29.01
CA LEU A 7 36.64 30.85 29.04
C LEU A 7 37.49 30.59 30.29
N ASP A 8 38.17 31.62 30.80
CA ASP A 8 39.00 31.50 32.01
C ASP A 8 38.15 31.24 33.25
N ASP A 9 36.97 31.88 33.34
CA ASP A 9 36.00 31.62 34.41
C ASP A 9 35.46 30.20 34.34
N PHE A 10 35.23 29.68 33.12
CA PHE A 10 34.82 28.29 32.92
C PHE A 10 35.91 27.30 33.33
N ASN A 11 37.16 27.59 33.00
CA ASN A 11 38.29 26.73 33.36
C ASN A 11 38.51 26.65 34.87
N ALA A 12 38.18 27.72 35.61
CA ALA A 12 38.29 27.80 37.07
C ALA A 12 37.18 27.04 37.83
N LEU A 13 36.12 26.59 37.15
CA LEU A 13 35.04 25.84 37.78
C LEU A 13 35.46 24.42 38.20
N SER A 14 34.69 23.84 39.13
CA SER A 14 34.78 22.40 39.39
C SER A 14 34.32 21.58 38.18
N GLU A 15 34.78 20.33 38.05
CA GLU A 15 34.36 19.47 36.93
C GLU A 15 32.85 19.23 36.91
N GLN A 16 32.19 19.13 38.08
CA GLN A 16 30.74 18.99 38.16
C GLN A 16 30.01 20.23 37.60
N GLU A 17 30.51 21.43 37.88
CA GLU A 17 29.96 22.66 37.32
C GLU A 17 30.26 22.80 35.82
N LYS A 18 31.45 22.39 35.36
CA LYS A 18 31.79 22.36 33.94
C LYS A 18 30.84 21.44 33.18
N THR A 19 30.60 20.23 33.68
CA THR A 19 29.63 19.29 33.10
C THR A 19 28.25 19.92 33.03
N ARG A 20 27.76 20.52 34.12
CA ARG A 20 26.45 21.20 34.13
C ARG A 20 26.35 22.30 33.05
N TYR A 21 27.42 23.07 32.85
CA TYR A 21 27.42 24.13 31.83
C TYR A 21 27.54 23.58 30.41
N ARG A 22 28.27 22.48 30.18
CA ARG A 22 28.28 21.77 28.89
C ARG A 22 26.88 21.27 28.55
N GLU A 23 26.21 20.61 29.49
CA GLU A 23 24.85 20.11 29.31
C GLU A 23 23.85 21.23 29.01
N LEU A 24 23.94 22.36 29.71
CA LEU A 24 23.12 23.54 29.44
C LEU A 24 23.36 24.12 28.05
N ALA A 25 24.62 24.20 27.61
CA ALA A 25 24.97 24.73 26.29
C ALA A 25 24.43 23.83 25.17
N ILE A 26 24.61 22.51 25.30
CA ILE A 26 24.14 21.54 24.30
C ILE A 26 22.61 21.47 24.27
N THR A 27 21.97 21.50 25.45
CA THR A 27 20.50 21.60 25.56
C THR A 27 19.99 22.86 24.89
N HIS A 28 20.65 24.00 25.07
CA HIS A 28 20.26 25.25 24.42
C HIS A 28 20.36 25.16 22.89
N ILE A 29 21.45 24.59 22.37
CA ILE A 29 21.63 24.36 20.92
C ILE A 29 20.52 23.46 20.39
N ARG A 30 20.20 22.36 21.09
CA ARG A 30 19.11 21.45 20.72
C ARG A 30 17.78 22.19 20.64
N ASP A 31 17.44 22.94 21.68
CA ASP A 31 16.17 23.65 21.77
C ASP A 31 16.06 24.76 20.70
N GLU A 32 17.18 25.40 20.34
CA GLU A 32 17.24 26.36 19.23
C GLU A 32 17.06 25.68 17.87
N CYS A 33 17.71 24.54 17.64
CA CYS A 33 17.53 23.75 16.41
C CYS A 33 16.07 23.30 16.25
N GLN A 34 15.44 22.83 17.33
CA GLN A 34 14.02 22.43 17.32
C GLN A 34 13.09 23.60 17.02
N LYS A 35 13.38 24.80 17.56
CA LYS A 35 12.57 26.01 17.30
C LYS A 35 12.73 26.54 15.89
N THR A 36 13.94 26.50 15.34
CA THR A 36 14.27 27.12 14.04
C THR A 36 14.16 26.17 12.87
N GLY A 37 14.20 24.86 13.10
CA GLY A 37 14.33 23.83 12.07
C GLY A 37 15.69 23.81 11.38
N LEU A 38 16.70 24.50 11.93
CA LEU A 38 18.06 24.53 11.38
C LEU A 38 18.92 23.43 12.01
N ALA A 39 19.86 22.91 11.22
CA ALA A 39 20.90 22.02 11.73
C ALA A 39 22.04 22.84 12.37
N ALA A 40 22.48 22.45 13.55
CA ALA A 40 23.69 22.98 14.18
C ALA A 40 24.90 22.08 13.92
N ILE A 41 26.06 22.70 13.79
CA ILE A 41 27.35 22.01 13.71
C ILE A 41 28.13 22.37 14.97
N VAL A 42 28.42 21.36 15.80
CA VAL A 42 29.17 21.52 17.04
C VAL A 42 30.58 20.99 16.85
N ALA A 43 31.57 21.88 16.94
CA ALA A 43 32.96 21.49 17.05
C ALA A 43 33.27 21.20 18.53
N GLY A 44 33.33 19.93 18.90
CA GLY A 44 33.50 19.47 20.28
C GLY A 44 34.72 18.60 20.50
N HIS A 45 35.00 18.32 21.76
CA HIS A 45 35.98 17.31 22.20
C HIS A 45 35.22 16.18 22.88
N TYR A 46 35.50 14.92 22.52
CA TYR A 46 34.97 13.77 23.27
C TYR A 46 35.76 13.55 24.56
N MET A 47 37.09 13.64 24.46
CA MET A 47 38.00 13.42 25.59
C MET A 47 39.21 14.36 25.53
N PHE A 48 39.91 14.49 26.66
CA PHE A 48 41.23 15.11 26.76
C PHE A 48 42.22 14.11 27.33
N TRP A 49 43.37 13.93 26.68
CA TRP A 49 44.39 12.99 27.16
C TRP A 49 45.77 13.65 27.31
N PRO A 50 46.08 14.21 28.50
CA PRO A 50 47.42 14.72 28.81
C PRO A 50 48.47 13.61 28.72
N ARG A 51 49.70 13.96 28.34
CA ARG A 51 50.78 12.98 28.11
C ARG A 51 51.09 12.14 29.35
N ASP A 52 51.05 12.76 30.52
CA ASP A 52 51.47 12.14 31.79
C ASP A 52 50.32 11.38 32.47
N SER A 53 49.16 11.27 31.82
CA SER A 53 48.00 10.56 32.34
C SER A 53 47.89 9.15 31.74
N GLU A 54 47.69 8.14 32.59
CA GLU A 54 47.52 6.75 32.14
C GLU A 54 46.25 6.54 31.31
N GLN A 55 45.22 7.34 31.58
CA GLN A 55 43.92 7.30 30.90
C GLN A 55 43.50 8.72 30.49
N GLY A 56 42.73 8.82 29.41
CA GLY A 56 42.14 10.07 28.98
C GLY A 56 40.86 10.39 29.76
N THR A 57 40.62 11.68 29.99
CA THR A 57 39.43 12.17 30.68
C THR A 57 38.32 12.43 29.67
N VAL A 58 37.24 11.64 29.74
CA VAL A 58 36.04 11.84 28.92
C VAL A 58 35.30 13.09 29.39
N VAL A 59 34.93 13.95 28.44
CA VAL A 59 34.14 15.17 28.70
C VAL A 59 32.77 15.15 28.01
N TRP A 60 32.47 14.05 27.32
CA TRP A 60 31.15 13.73 26.78
C TRP A 60 30.11 13.58 27.89
N THR A 61 28.94 14.16 27.68
CA THR A 61 27.84 14.20 28.65
C THR A 61 26.62 13.44 28.15
N LYS A 62 25.67 13.16 29.04
CA LYS A 62 24.40 12.56 28.64
C LYS A 62 23.60 13.48 27.71
N ALA A 63 23.70 14.79 27.90
CA ALA A 63 23.07 15.76 27.00
C ALA A 63 23.63 15.72 25.57
N ASP A 64 24.93 15.44 25.39
CA ASP A 64 25.53 15.22 24.06
C ASP A 64 24.90 14.01 23.39
N GLN A 65 24.84 12.89 24.12
CA GLN A 65 24.25 11.63 23.68
C GLN A 65 22.78 11.78 23.28
N ASP A 66 22.01 12.57 24.03
CA ASP A 66 20.58 12.80 23.78
C ASP A 66 20.30 13.88 22.72
N THR A 67 21.34 14.57 22.22
CA THR A 67 21.21 15.70 21.29
C THR A 67 21.76 15.40 19.91
N PHE A 68 22.93 14.77 19.82
CA PHE A 68 23.59 14.58 18.54
C PHE A 68 22.94 13.48 17.71
N THR A 69 22.80 13.73 16.42
CA THR A 69 22.30 12.75 15.45
C THR A 69 23.43 12.14 14.61
N HIS A 70 24.52 12.88 14.41
CA HIS A 70 25.67 12.48 13.62
C HIS A 70 26.97 12.91 14.31
N ILE A 71 28.01 12.09 14.18
CA ILE A 71 29.38 12.40 14.61
C ILE A 71 30.30 12.17 13.42
N VAL A 72 30.93 13.25 12.95
CA VAL A 72 31.92 13.18 11.87
C VAL A 72 33.31 13.30 12.49
N TYR A 73 34.09 12.22 12.45
CA TYR A 73 35.43 12.18 13.03
C TYR A 73 36.50 12.39 11.96
N LEU A 74 37.28 13.45 12.08
CA LEU A 74 38.35 13.77 11.13
C LEU A 74 39.61 12.98 11.47
N GLN A 75 39.80 11.84 10.81
CA GLN A 75 40.97 10.99 11.04
C GLN A 75 42.19 11.56 10.31
N VAL A 76 42.94 12.44 10.97
CA VAL A 76 44.18 13.01 10.44
C VAL A 76 45.37 12.20 10.96
N ALA A 77 46.36 11.93 10.10
CA ALA A 77 47.57 11.20 10.51
C ALA A 77 48.26 11.86 11.72
N ALA A 78 48.67 11.06 12.70
CA ALA A 78 49.21 11.53 13.97
C ALA A 78 50.45 12.43 13.81
N GLU A 79 51.31 12.15 12.84
CA GLU A 79 52.48 12.96 12.47
C GLU A 79 52.07 14.34 11.95
N THR A 80 50.98 14.39 11.18
CA THR A 80 50.43 15.64 10.66
C THR A 80 49.81 16.47 11.79
N LEU A 81 49.09 15.84 12.73
CA LEU A 81 48.56 16.51 13.92
C LEU A 81 49.69 17.06 14.81
N CYS A 82 50.73 16.26 15.06
CA CYS A 82 51.90 16.68 15.84
C CYS A 82 52.56 17.92 15.21
N ARG A 83 52.82 17.90 13.89
CA ARG A 83 53.38 19.05 13.16
C ARG A 83 52.48 20.29 13.22
N ARG A 84 51.16 20.13 13.10
CA ARG A 84 50.20 21.24 13.22
C ARG A 84 50.23 21.86 14.61
N ARG A 85 50.25 21.04 15.66
CA ARG A 85 50.32 21.51 17.05
C ARG A 85 51.60 22.28 17.35
N GLN A 86 52.75 21.84 16.83
CA GLN A 86 54.03 22.54 16.99
C GLN A 86 54.06 23.91 16.28
N ARG A 87 53.29 24.06 15.20
CA ARG A 87 53.19 25.30 14.41
C ARG A 87 52.04 26.21 14.84
N ASP A 88 51.24 25.81 15.83
CA ASP A 88 50.14 26.61 16.35
C ASP A 88 50.71 27.79 17.16
N GLN A 89 50.69 28.98 16.56
CA GLN A 89 51.15 30.22 17.21
C GLN A 89 50.06 30.88 18.07
N THR A 90 48.82 30.39 17.96
CA THR A 90 47.65 31.03 18.59
C THR A 90 47.30 30.45 19.95
N ARG A 91 47.59 29.17 20.16
CA ARG A 91 47.30 28.47 21.41
C ARG A 91 48.55 27.81 21.97
N LYS A 92 48.76 27.90 23.28
CA LYS A 92 49.80 27.14 23.97
C LYS A 92 49.43 25.65 23.96
N ARG A 93 50.14 24.84 23.17
CA ARG A 93 49.93 23.39 23.07
C ARG A 93 51.02 22.66 23.85
N GLU A 94 50.62 21.73 24.71
CA GLU A 94 51.60 20.83 25.32
C GLU A 94 52.27 19.94 24.27
N PRO A 95 53.58 19.63 24.42
CA PRO A 95 54.30 18.73 23.54
C PRO A 95 53.76 17.31 23.65
N VAL A 96 53.38 16.72 22.53
CA VAL A 96 52.82 15.36 22.45
C VAL A 96 53.51 14.60 21.33
N THR A 97 53.78 13.31 21.53
CA THR A 97 54.40 12.45 20.52
C THR A 97 53.35 11.94 19.53
N PRO A 98 53.75 11.62 18.28
CA PRO A 98 52.84 10.97 17.32
C PRO A 98 52.24 9.66 17.87
N ALA A 99 53.03 8.85 18.59
CA ALA A 99 52.55 7.60 19.19
C ALA A 99 51.41 7.82 20.21
N HIS A 100 51.52 8.86 21.05
CA HIS A 100 50.45 9.18 22.00
C HIS A 100 49.20 9.71 21.30
N LEU A 101 49.37 10.53 20.25
CA LEU A 101 48.23 11.02 19.45
C LEU A 101 47.51 9.87 18.75
N HIS A 102 48.25 8.89 18.22
CA HIS A 102 47.65 7.71 17.60
C HIS A 102 46.84 6.89 18.60
N LYS A 103 47.43 6.57 19.77
CA LYS A 103 46.74 5.89 20.87
C LYS A 103 45.47 6.64 21.31
N TRP A 104 45.55 7.98 21.38
CA TRP A 104 44.40 8.81 21.72
C TRP A 104 43.31 8.69 20.64
N GLN A 105 43.65 8.83 19.35
CA GLN A 105 42.66 8.69 18.28
C GLN A 105 41.98 7.31 18.28
N GLU A 106 42.73 6.22 18.47
CA GLU A 106 42.18 4.87 18.54
C GLU A 106 41.17 4.71 19.68
N GLU A 107 41.52 5.17 20.88
CA GLU A 107 40.64 5.05 22.04
C GLU A 107 39.41 5.97 21.92
N GLU A 108 39.58 7.18 21.40
CA GLU A 108 38.48 8.12 21.16
C GLU A 108 37.49 7.54 20.15
N MET A 109 37.97 7.03 19.02
CA MET A 109 37.14 6.37 18.02
C MET A 109 36.44 5.13 18.59
N ARG A 110 37.15 4.28 19.34
CA ARG A 110 36.59 3.07 19.95
C ARG A 110 35.42 3.39 20.88
N GLN A 111 35.56 4.42 21.72
CA GLN A 111 34.49 4.81 22.65
C GLN A 111 33.35 5.54 21.95
N LEU A 112 33.66 6.42 20.98
CA LEU A 112 32.64 7.10 20.17
C LEU A 112 31.81 6.09 19.37
N ASP A 113 32.44 5.08 18.78
CA ASP A 113 31.76 3.99 18.07
C ASP A 113 30.80 3.24 19.01
N ALA A 114 31.26 2.89 20.22
CA ALA A 114 30.42 2.22 21.22
C ALA A 114 29.23 3.08 21.66
N ILE A 115 29.44 4.36 21.94
CA ILE A 115 28.37 5.28 22.34
C ILE A 115 27.40 5.52 21.20
N ALA A 116 27.91 5.68 19.98
CA ALA A 116 27.08 5.89 18.81
C ALA A 116 26.13 4.71 18.58
N LYS A 117 26.63 3.48 18.72
CA LYS A 117 25.84 2.24 18.66
C LYS A 117 24.76 2.19 19.72
N ASP A 118 25.11 2.46 20.99
CA ASP A 118 24.14 2.44 22.10
C ASP A 118 23.04 3.50 21.99
N SER A 119 23.27 4.55 21.19
CA SER A 119 22.44 5.77 21.18
C SER A 119 21.78 6.06 19.85
N GLY A 120 22.01 5.23 18.83
CA GLY A 120 21.51 5.45 17.47
C GLY A 120 22.11 6.68 16.78
N ILE A 121 23.34 7.08 17.14
CA ILE A 121 24.02 8.21 16.52
C ILE A 121 24.80 7.72 15.30
N CYS A 122 24.71 8.41 14.16
CA CYS A 122 25.47 8.03 12.97
C CYS A 122 26.94 8.46 13.10
N PHE A 123 27.85 7.50 13.31
CA PHE A 123 29.29 7.76 13.42
C PHE A 123 30.00 7.57 12.07
N VAL A 124 30.72 8.59 11.62
CA VAL A 124 31.41 8.61 10.32
C VAL A 124 32.89 8.99 10.50
N PRO A 125 33.81 8.02 10.54
CA PRO A 125 35.24 8.29 10.47
C PRO A 125 35.66 8.64 9.04
N LEU A 126 36.20 9.84 8.83
CA LEU A 126 36.67 10.30 7.53
C LEU A 126 38.16 9.97 7.34
N GLU A 127 38.42 8.83 6.71
CA GLU A 127 39.76 8.39 6.31
C GLU A 127 40.37 9.25 5.19
N SER A 128 39.56 9.95 4.40
CA SER A 128 40.04 10.88 3.36
C SER A 128 40.96 11.97 3.93
N ALA A 129 40.77 12.31 5.21
CA ALA A 129 41.61 13.22 5.97
C ALA A 129 43.03 12.67 6.25
N LEU A 130 43.24 11.35 6.15
CA LEU A 130 44.56 10.70 6.21
C LEU A 130 45.35 10.98 4.92
N ILE A 131 44.66 10.99 3.78
CA ILE A 131 45.27 10.97 2.44
C ILE A 131 45.50 12.40 1.92
N ASN A 132 44.51 13.29 2.05
CA ASN A 132 44.62 14.67 1.59
C ASN A 132 43.92 15.65 2.55
N PRO A 133 44.66 16.55 3.23
CA PRO A 133 44.11 17.56 4.13
C PRO A 133 43.03 18.49 3.58
N ALA A 134 42.97 18.69 2.25
CA ALA A 134 42.00 19.57 1.59
C ALA A 134 40.72 18.83 1.13
N SER A 135 40.76 17.50 1.04
CA SER A 135 39.63 16.67 0.61
C SER A 135 38.43 16.66 1.57
N PRO A 136 38.61 16.67 2.92
CA PRO A 136 37.50 16.55 3.85
C PRO A 136 36.50 17.69 3.76
N ILE A 137 36.92 18.90 3.37
CA ILE A 137 36.00 20.05 3.31
C ILE A 137 34.87 19.81 2.31
N ARG A 138 35.18 19.25 1.13
CA ARG A 138 34.17 18.96 0.11
C ARG A 138 33.21 17.88 0.59
N GLU A 139 33.76 16.79 1.11
CA GLU A 139 33.02 15.63 1.61
C GLU A 139 32.13 16.00 2.81
N ILE A 140 32.65 16.80 3.75
CA ILE A 140 31.87 17.35 4.87
C ILE A 140 30.77 18.29 4.36
N SER A 141 31.05 19.15 3.38
CA SER A 141 30.02 20.05 2.83
C SER A 141 28.90 19.28 2.14
N GLU A 142 29.24 18.24 1.39
CA GLU A 142 28.30 17.34 0.73
C GLU A 142 27.44 16.61 1.78
N MET A 143 28.07 15.99 2.80
CA MET A 143 27.36 15.35 3.91
C MET A 143 26.45 16.31 4.68
N LEU A 144 26.91 17.53 4.99
CA LEU A 144 26.12 18.52 5.71
C LEU A 144 24.95 19.04 4.87
N HIS A 145 25.13 19.20 3.57
CA HIS A 145 24.03 19.53 2.67
C HIS A 145 23.00 18.40 2.68
N GLU A 146 23.47 17.16 2.54
CA GLU A 146 22.63 15.97 2.55
C GLU A 146 21.88 15.82 3.87
N TYR A 147 22.53 15.91 5.03
CA TYR A 147 21.88 15.81 6.35
C TYR A 147 20.82 16.89 6.59
N ARG A 148 20.92 18.03 5.90
CA ARG A 148 19.91 19.11 5.97
C ARG A 148 18.73 18.88 5.02
N THR A 149 18.96 18.23 3.89
CA THR A 149 17.94 18.05 2.84
C THR A 149 17.28 16.68 2.85
N GLU A 150 17.94 15.69 3.45
CA GLU A 150 17.52 14.30 3.49
C GLU A 150 16.99 13.95 4.88
N SER A 151 15.69 13.64 4.95
CA SER A 151 15.02 13.17 6.17
C SER A 151 14.01 12.08 5.82
N GLU A 152 13.60 11.30 6.82
CA GLU A 152 12.54 10.29 6.66
C GLU A 152 11.27 10.92 6.05
N HIS A 153 10.94 12.16 6.43
CA HIS A 153 9.80 12.90 5.88
C HIS A 153 9.96 13.22 4.39
N TYR A 154 11.10 13.78 3.97
CA TYR A 154 11.34 14.08 2.56
C TYR A 154 11.42 12.81 1.72
N ASN A 155 12.03 11.74 2.25
CA ASN A 155 12.02 10.44 1.63
C ASN A 155 10.59 9.91 1.44
N HIS A 156 9.74 9.99 2.47
CA HIS A 156 8.34 9.61 2.39
C HIS A 156 7.60 10.36 1.27
N VAL A 157 7.78 11.68 1.17
CA VAL A 157 7.20 12.50 0.08
C VAL A 157 7.66 12.01 -1.29
N ARG A 158 8.96 11.68 -1.45
CA ARG A 158 9.49 11.16 -2.72
C ARG A 158 8.96 9.77 -3.07
N VAL A 159 8.82 8.88 -2.08
CA VAL A 159 8.22 7.55 -2.29
C VAL A 159 6.79 7.68 -2.80
N LEU A 160 5.98 8.53 -2.17
CA LEU A 160 4.60 8.76 -2.63
C LEU A 160 4.52 9.39 -4.03
N ALA A 161 5.40 10.36 -4.32
CA ALA A 161 5.50 10.94 -5.66
C ALA A 161 5.90 9.90 -6.72
N THR A 162 6.81 8.98 -6.38
CA THR A 162 7.24 7.88 -7.24
C THR A 162 6.07 6.92 -7.53
N VAL A 163 5.24 6.60 -6.52
CA VAL A 163 4.03 5.80 -6.72
C VAL A 163 3.07 6.48 -7.69
N ASP A 164 2.84 7.79 -7.51
CA ASP A 164 1.96 8.58 -8.38
C ASP A 164 2.48 8.61 -9.83
N GLU A 165 3.78 8.82 -10.01
CA GLU A 165 4.43 8.81 -11.32
C GLU A 165 4.34 7.45 -12.00
N VAL A 166 4.68 6.37 -11.28
CA VAL A 166 4.57 5.00 -11.78
C VAL A 166 3.14 4.72 -12.24
N LEU A 167 2.14 5.07 -11.44
CA LEU A 167 0.75 4.84 -11.80
C LEU A 167 0.30 5.71 -12.98
N ALA A 168 0.73 6.96 -13.05
CA ALA A 168 0.45 7.84 -14.19
C ALA A 168 1.03 7.26 -15.49
N ASN A 169 2.26 6.76 -15.45
CA ASN A 169 2.93 6.12 -16.58
C ASN A 169 2.20 4.83 -17.02
N VAL A 170 1.81 3.97 -16.06
CA VAL A 170 1.07 2.75 -16.39
C VAL A 170 -0.31 3.08 -16.98
N ARG A 171 -1.00 4.11 -16.47
CA ARG A 171 -2.28 4.59 -17.03
C ARG A 171 -2.13 5.19 -18.42
N ALA A 172 -1.03 5.89 -18.70
CA ALA A 172 -0.76 6.47 -20.01
C ALA A 172 -0.48 5.40 -21.08
N CYS A 173 0.09 4.26 -20.69
CA CYS A 173 0.44 3.16 -21.61
C CYS A 173 -0.66 2.10 -21.76
N ARG A 174 -1.81 2.23 -21.08
CA ARG A 174 -2.87 1.20 -21.08
C ARG A 174 -4.22 1.77 -21.47
N ASP A 175 -4.90 1.10 -22.40
CA ASP A 175 -6.27 1.43 -22.81
C ASP A 175 -7.33 1.05 -21.77
N THR A 176 -6.97 0.20 -20.80
CA THR A 176 -7.88 -0.29 -19.75
C THR A 176 -7.63 0.45 -18.44
N LYS A 177 -8.72 0.88 -17.78
CA LYS A 177 -8.65 1.47 -16.44
C LYS A 177 -8.09 0.45 -15.44
N ILE A 178 -7.04 0.84 -14.73
CA ILE A 178 -6.48 0.07 -13.62
C ILE A 178 -7.43 0.15 -12.43
N THR A 179 -7.76 -1.01 -11.87
CA THR A 179 -8.65 -1.14 -10.71
C THR A 179 -8.04 -1.94 -9.57
N THR A 180 -7.01 -2.74 -9.86
CA THR A 180 -6.35 -3.62 -8.89
C THR A 180 -4.84 -3.44 -8.97
N ALA A 181 -4.17 -3.34 -7.82
CA ALA A 181 -2.72 -3.34 -7.70
C ALA A 181 -2.27 -4.54 -6.86
N LEU A 182 -1.38 -5.35 -7.43
CA LEU A 182 -0.65 -6.38 -6.71
C LEU A 182 0.69 -5.78 -6.25
N VAL A 183 0.93 -5.74 -4.95
CA VAL A 183 2.12 -5.14 -4.34
C VAL A 183 2.95 -6.27 -3.74
N PHE A 184 4.20 -6.40 -4.15
CA PHE A 184 5.07 -7.48 -3.70
C PHE A 184 6.27 -6.90 -2.96
N ASP A 185 6.57 -7.42 -1.78
CA ASP A 185 7.95 -7.47 -1.35
C ASP A 185 8.74 -8.40 -2.29
N ALA A 186 10.06 -8.28 -2.29
CA ALA A 186 10.90 -8.88 -3.31
C ALA A 186 11.69 -10.07 -2.76
N ASP A 187 12.74 -9.81 -1.98
CA ASP A 187 13.61 -10.84 -1.40
C ASP A 187 12.80 -11.78 -0.51
N LYS A 188 13.04 -13.10 -0.58
CA LYS A 188 12.29 -14.15 0.15
C LYS A 188 10.77 -14.24 -0.11
N THR A 189 10.19 -13.24 -0.79
CA THR A 189 8.78 -13.20 -1.22
C THR A 189 8.64 -13.75 -2.64
N LEU A 190 9.30 -13.14 -3.62
CA LEU A 190 9.25 -13.55 -5.03
C LEU A 190 10.25 -14.67 -5.39
N THR A 191 11.26 -14.86 -4.56
CA THR A 191 12.33 -15.86 -4.67
C THR A 191 12.67 -16.40 -3.28
N ALA A 192 13.41 -17.52 -3.18
CA ALA A 192 13.93 -18.02 -1.90
C ALA A 192 15.17 -17.25 -1.41
N GLU A 193 15.82 -16.53 -2.32
CA GLU A 193 17.10 -15.88 -2.09
C GLU A 193 16.96 -14.51 -1.42
N ASP A 194 18.02 -14.11 -0.73
CA ASP A 194 18.25 -12.75 -0.25
C ASP A 194 19.28 -12.10 -1.17
N THR A 195 18.82 -11.28 -2.12
CA THR A 195 19.67 -10.72 -3.17
C THR A 195 20.70 -9.73 -2.62
N GLY A 196 20.40 -9.04 -1.53
CA GLY A 196 21.36 -8.17 -0.83
C GLY A 196 22.51 -8.98 -0.23
N ARG A 197 22.22 -10.11 0.39
CA ARG A 197 23.25 -11.03 0.90
C ARG A 197 24.08 -11.62 -0.23
N GLU A 198 23.44 -12.03 -1.32
CA GLU A 198 24.11 -12.56 -2.51
C GLU A 198 25.00 -11.53 -3.22
N PHE A 199 24.62 -10.25 -3.20
CA PHE A 199 25.44 -9.14 -3.66
C PHE A 199 26.72 -9.03 -2.84
N TRP A 200 26.62 -8.97 -1.51
CA TRP A 200 27.79 -8.82 -0.64
C TRP A 200 28.73 -10.03 -0.67
N LYS A 201 28.19 -11.26 -0.80
CA LYS A 201 29.01 -12.46 -1.02
C LYS A 201 29.88 -12.34 -2.28
N ARG A 202 29.30 -11.86 -3.38
CA ARG A 202 30.04 -11.65 -4.64
C ARG A 202 31.07 -10.55 -4.51
N GLU A 203 30.74 -9.43 -3.89
CA GLU A 203 31.71 -8.34 -3.65
C GLU A 203 32.88 -8.79 -2.76
N ALA A 204 32.61 -9.60 -1.72
CA ALA A 204 33.66 -10.19 -0.89
C ALA A 204 34.56 -11.13 -1.71
N SER A 205 33.98 -11.96 -2.59
CA SER A 205 34.73 -12.86 -3.45
C SER A 205 35.69 -12.13 -4.42
N ARG A 206 35.34 -10.91 -4.86
CA ARG A 206 36.20 -10.06 -5.70
C ARG A 206 37.47 -9.57 -4.97
N LYS A 207 37.44 -9.46 -3.63
CA LYS A 207 38.55 -8.93 -2.80
C LYS A 207 39.55 -10.00 -2.30
N ARG A 208 39.27 -11.29 -2.52
CA ARG A 208 40.01 -12.55 -2.20
C ARG A 208 40.00 -13.08 -0.76
N ASP A 209 39.93 -14.42 -0.73
CA ASP A 209 40.08 -15.47 0.31
C ASP A 209 39.42 -15.25 1.67
N ILE A 210 38.31 -15.96 1.92
CA ILE A 210 38.14 -16.97 2.98
C ILE A 210 36.73 -17.57 2.92
N GLY A 211 36.67 -18.91 3.02
CA GLY A 211 35.45 -19.71 3.20
C GLY A 211 34.89 -19.69 4.63
N GLN A 212 34.70 -18.51 5.22
CA GLN A 212 33.95 -18.35 6.47
C GLN A 212 32.75 -17.43 6.22
N GLN A 213 31.61 -17.76 6.82
CA GLN A 213 30.42 -16.90 6.88
C GLN A 213 30.79 -15.62 7.63
N VAL A 214 31.28 -14.61 6.91
CA VAL A 214 31.43 -13.25 7.44
C VAL A 214 30.08 -12.56 7.28
N SER A 215 29.65 -11.89 8.36
CA SER A 215 28.44 -11.05 8.37
C SER A 215 28.54 -9.98 7.29
N THR A 216 27.45 -9.72 6.57
CA THR A 216 27.45 -8.67 5.53
C THR A 216 27.37 -7.28 6.17
N PRO A 217 27.84 -6.21 5.51
CA PRO A 217 27.69 -4.85 6.02
C PRO A 217 26.24 -4.50 6.41
N ALA A 218 25.26 -4.99 5.64
CA ALA A 218 23.85 -4.79 5.95
C ALA A 218 23.41 -5.55 7.22
N GLU A 219 23.81 -6.83 7.35
CA GLU A 219 23.52 -7.64 8.54
C GLU A 219 24.12 -7.02 9.82
N ASP A 220 25.32 -6.45 9.74
CA ASP A 220 25.96 -5.78 10.87
C ASP A 220 25.22 -4.49 11.25
N ILE A 221 24.91 -3.63 10.28
CA ILE A 221 24.20 -2.37 10.52
C ILE A 221 22.83 -2.63 11.16
N PHE A 222 22.03 -3.56 10.62
CA PHE A 222 20.70 -3.86 11.16
C PHE A 222 20.74 -4.58 12.52
N ARG A 223 21.76 -5.41 12.76
CA ARG A 223 21.95 -6.04 14.08
C ARG A 223 22.23 -5.00 15.16
N GLU A 224 22.98 -3.95 14.82
CA GLU A 224 23.38 -2.89 15.76
C GLU A 224 22.30 -1.82 15.92
N HIS A 225 21.66 -1.37 14.83
CA HIS A 225 20.80 -0.19 14.82
C HIS A 225 19.31 -0.50 14.64
N GLY A 226 18.97 -1.79 14.56
CA GLY A 226 17.64 -2.24 14.16
C GLY A 226 17.25 -1.78 12.76
N TYR A 227 15.99 -1.95 12.41
CA TYR A 227 15.45 -1.56 11.09
C TYR A 227 14.95 -0.11 11.08
N THR A 228 15.81 0.83 11.48
CA THR A 228 15.51 2.27 11.46
C THR A 228 15.80 2.90 10.10
N TYR A 229 15.18 4.06 9.81
CA TYR A 229 15.43 4.79 8.56
C TYR A 229 16.92 5.10 8.35
N GLU A 230 17.60 5.51 9.41
CA GLU A 230 19.04 5.78 9.43
C GLU A 230 19.86 4.52 9.14
N ALA A 231 19.48 3.37 9.68
CA ALA A 231 20.14 2.10 9.39
C ALA A 231 20.01 1.74 7.90
N PHE A 232 18.81 1.82 7.32
CA PHE A 232 18.61 1.60 5.88
C PHE A 232 19.42 2.60 5.03
N ARG A 233 19.54 3.85 5.49
CA ARG A 233 20.35 4.87 4.81
C ARG A 233 21.85 4.55 4.87
N GLN A 234 22.37 4.08 6.01
CA GLN A 234 23.76 3.62 6.12
C GLN A 234 24.03 2.42 5.22
N VAL A 235 23.07 1.49 5.10
CA VAL A 235 23.16 0.38 4.16
C VAL A 235 23.23 0.91 2.72
N ALA A 236 22.40 1.87 2.32
CA ALA A 236 22.49 2.51 1.00
C ALA A 236 23.84 3.19 0.74
N MET A 237 24.42 3.85 1.75
CA MET A 237 25.77 4.43 1.66
C MET A 237 26.85 3.37 1.45
N SER A 238 26.69 2.19 2.05
CA SER A 238 27.65 1.09 1.87
C SER A 238 27.69 0.60 0.41
N TYR A 239 26.54 0.54 -0.26
CA TYR A 239 26.44 0.19 -1.68
C TYR A 239 27.10 1.24 -2.59
N SER A 240 26.93 2.53 -2.33
CA SER A 240 27.56 3.60 -3.13
C SER A 240 29.10 3.58 -3.11
N LYS A 241 29.71 2.88 -2.14
CA LYS A 241 31.17 2.72 -2.06
C LYS A 241 31.70 1.57 -2.93
N VAL A 242 30.82 0.73 -3.48
CA VAL A 242 31.19 -0.47 -4.24
C VAL A 242 31.56 -0.11 -5.68
N LYS A 243 32.75 -0.52 -6.12
CA LYS A 243 33.20 -0.34 -7.51
C LYS A 243 32.57 -1.41 -8.41
N GLY A 244 32.02 -1.00 -9.55
CA GLY A 244 31.33 -1.94 -10.45
C GLY A 244 30.00 -2.44 -9.90
N PHE A 245 29.29 -1.58 -9.16
CA PHE A 245 27.98 -1.87 -8.57
C PHE A 245 26.97 -2.44 -9.58
N GLU A 246 26.82 -1.80 -10.74
CA GLU A 246 25.86 -2.24 -11.77
C GLU A 246 26.18 -3.65 -12.31
N GLU A 247 27.47 -3.96 -12.50
CA GLU A 247 27.90 -5.30 -12.95
C GLU A 247 27.55 -6.37 -11.93
N LEU A 248 27.73 -6.09 -10.63
CA LEU A 248 27.32 -6.99 -9.55
C LEU A 248 25.81 -7.17 -9.51
N CYS A 249 25.04 -6.09 -9.66
CA CYS A 249 23.58 -6.18 -9.72
C CYS A 249 23.12 -7.08 -10.87
N ASN A 250 23.72 -6.95 -12.05
CA ASN A 250 23.45 -7.80 -13.20
C ASN A 250 23.82 -9.27 -12.94
N ASP A 251 24.98 -9.52 -12.31
CA ASP A 251 25.44 -10.87 -11.99
C ASP A 251 24.55 -11.56 -10.94
N VAL A 252 24.06 -10.83 -9.94
CA VAL A 252 23.10 -11.38 -8.96
C VAL A 252 21.78 -11.69 -9.66
N ALA A 253 21.23 -10.74 -10.43
CA ALA A 253 19.95 -10.90 -11.11
C ALA A 253 19.90 -12.16 -11.99
N LYS A 254 20.94 -12.42 -12.80
CA LYS A 254 21.05 -13.61 -13.66
C LYS A 254 20.98 -14.93 -12.91
N ASN A 255 21.36 -14.94 -11.63
CA ASN A 255 21.37 -16.14 -10.80
C ASN A 255 20.14 -16.24 -9.90
N THR A 256 19.34 -15.18 -9.78
CA THR A 256 18.12 -15.19 -8.97
C THR A 256 16.98 -15.84 -9.74
N THR A 257 16.39 -16.89 -9.15
CA THR A 257 15.25 -17.58 -9.75
C THR A 257 13.94 -17.22 -9.04
N LEU A 258 12.94 -16.75 -9.79
CA LEU A 258 11.59 -16.51 -9.26
C LEU A 258 10.87 -17.83 -8.97
N TYR A 259 10.04 -17.85 -7.93
CA TYR A 259 9.14 -18.97 -7.70
C TYR A 259 8.18 -19.17 -8.89
N PRO A 260 7.97 -20.42 -9.36
CA PRO A 260 7.06 -20.71 -10.47
C PRO A 260 5.63 -20.16 -10.27
N GLU A 261 5.13 -20.20 -9.03
CA GLU A 261 3.83 -19.69 -8.62
C GLU A 261 3.70 -18.18 -8.88
N PHE A 262 4.68 -17.40 -8.44
CA PHE A 262 4.71 -15.96 -8.67
C PHE A 262 4.97 -15.62 -10.14
N LEU A 263 5.82 -16.38 -10.82
CA LEU A 263 6.02 -16.19 -12.26
C LEU A 263 4.73 -16.42 -13.05
N SER A 264 3.94 -17.44 -12.68
CA SER A 264 2.61 -17.69 -13.25
C SER A 264 1.65 -16.52 -12.96
N LEU A 265 1.62 -16.04 -11.72
CA LEU A 265 0.79 -14.91 -11.29
C LEU A 265 1.14 -13.63 -12.06
N LEU A 266 2.42 -13.27 -12.15
CA LEU A 266 2.89 -12.07 -12.84
C LEU A 266 2.64 -12.15 -14.35
N ARG A 267 2.76 -13.33 -14.96
CA ARG A 267 2.40 -13.53 -16.38
C ARG A 267 0.92 -13.27 -16.65
N ARG A 268 0.02 -13.53 -15.69
CA ARG A 268 -1.41 -13.21 -15.83
C ARG A 268 -1.70 -11.72 -15.83
N VAL A 269 -0.86 -10.90 -15.19
CA VAL A 269 -0.98 -9.43 -15.23
C VAL A 269 -0.91 -8.93 -16.69
N LYS A 270 -0.12 -9.58 -17.55
CA LYS A 270 -0.03 -9.27 -18.98
C LYS A 270 -1.36 -9.38 -19.72
N THR A 271 -2.20 -10.35 -19.34
CA THR A 271 -3.48 -10.62 -20.01
C THR A 271 -4.67 -9.90 -19.34
N HIS A 272 -4.46 -9.22 -18.21
CA HIS A 272 -5.51 -8.54 -17.45
C HIS A 272 -5.16 -7.06 -17.26
N GLY A 273 -5.48 -6.23 -18.27
CA GLY A 273 -5.09 -4.81 -18.31
C GLY A 273 -5.54 -3.94 -17.12
N HIS A 274 -6.59 -4.35 -16.41
CA HIS A 274 -7.12 -3.70 -15.21
C HIS A 274 -6.31 -3.99 -13.93
N VAL A 275 -5.38 -4.95 -13.98
CA VAL A 275 -4.49 -5.32 -12.87
C VAL A 275 -3.09 -4.80 -13.17
N MET A 276 -2.46 -4.13 -12.20
CA MET A 276 -1.04 -3.80 -12.25
C MET A 276 -0.26 -4.56 -11.19
N ALA A 277 1.05 -4.73 -11.39
CA ALA A 277 1.96 -5.31 -10.42
C ALA A 277 3.09 -4.32 -10.10
N LEU A 278 3.38 -4.20 -8.81
CA LEU A 278 4.38 -3.30 -8.25
C LEU A 278 5.23 -4.06 -7.24
N VAL A 279 6.54 -4.13 -7.45
CA VAL A 279 7.50 -4.61 -6.47
C VAL A 279 7.96 -3.43 -5.63
N VAL A 280 7.90 -3.55 -4.31
CA VAL A 280 8.34 -2.53 -3.36
C VAL A 280 9.38 -3.15 -2.44
N THR A 281 10.66 -2.85 -2.69
CA THR A 281 11.78 -3.53 -2.04
C THR A 281 12.63 -2.58 -1.20
N CYS A 282 13.05 -3.03 -0.01
CA CYS A 282 14.12 -2.40 0.77
C CYS A 282 15.52 -2.81 0.31
N GLY A 283 15.60 -3.83 -0.56
CA GLY A 283 16.81 -4.27 -1.23
C GLY A 283 17.16 -3.40 -2.46
N LEU A 284 18.01 -3.95 -3.33
CA LEU A 284 18.56 -3.23 -4.48
C LEU A 284 17.57 -3.24 -5.66
N ARG A 285 17.00 -2.07 -5.97
CA ARG A 285 16.05 -1.87 -7.08
C ARG A 285 16.56 -2.41 -8.41
N GLN A 286 17.82 -2.12 -8.74
CA GLN A 286 18.40 -2.51 -10.03
C GLN A 286 18.45 -4.02 -10.23
N ILE A 287 18.69 -4.81 -9.16
CA ILE A 287 18.64 -6.27 -9.24
C ILE A 287 17.22 -6.70 -9.63
N TRP A 288 16.22 -6.16 -8.97
CA TRP A 288 14.82 -6.54 -9.20
C TRP A 288 14.28 -6.06 -10.55
N GLU A 289 14.69 -4.88 -11.02
CA GLU A 289 14.40 -4.43 -12.39
C GLU A 289 14.96 -5.43 -13.41
N ASN A 290 16.22 -5.86 -13.25
CA ASN A 290 16.87 -6.85 -14.11
C ASN A 290 16.19 -8.23 -14.06
N VAL A 291 15.88 -8.75 -12.87
CA VAL A 291 15.20 -10.05 -12.70
C VAL A 291 13.85 -10.06 -13.41
N ILE A 292 13.08 -8.97 -13.28
CA ILE A 292 11.77 -8.82 -13.94
C ILE A 292 11.93 -8.66 -15.47
N GLU A 293 12.95 -7.95 -15.93
CA GLU A 293 13.22 -7.74 -17.34
C GLU A 293 13.66 -9.01 -18.05
N GLU A 294 14.50 -9.84 -17.41
CA GLU A 294 14.90 -11.16 -17.93
C GLU A 294 13.72 -12.11 -18.16
N GLN A 295 12.63 -11.95 -17.39
CA GLN A 295 11.39 -12.69 -17.58
C GLN A 295 10.44 -12.09 -18.63
N GLY A 296 10.84 -10.98 -19.28
CA GLY A 296 10.03 -10.25 -20.26
C GLY A 296 8.85 -9.50 -19.63
N LEU A 297 8.94 -9.16 -18.35
CA LEU A 297 7.85 -8.57 -17.56
C LEU A 297 8.03 -7.07 -17.25
N GLY A 298 9.15 -6.44 -17.62
CA GLY A 298 9.47 -5.04 -17.25
C GLY A 298 8.47 -3.97 -17.73
N GLN A 299 7.67 -4.26 -18.76
CA GLN A 299 6.58 -3.37 -19.17
C GLN A 299 5.34 -3.47 -18.26
N TYR A 300 5.15 -4.60 -17.59
CA TYR A 300 3.93 -4.95 -16.85
C TYR A 300 4.09 -4.89 -15.33
N VAL A 301 5.31 -5.15 -14.85
CA VAL A 301 5.69 -5.11 -13.44
C VAL A 301 6.64 -3.95 -13.24
N LYS A 302 6.32 -3.05 -12.30
CA LYS A 302 7.16 -1.90 -11.95
C LYS A 302 7.85 -2.15 -10.62
N VAL A 303 9.01 -1.54 -10.42
CA VAL A 303 9.80 -1.70 -9.20
C VAL A 303 9.99 -0.33 -8.55
N ILE A 304 9.69 -0.24 -7.26
CA ILE A 304 10.03 0.88 -6.38
C ILE A 304 11.00 0.33 -5.35
N GLY A 305 12.19 0.89 -5.30
CA GLY A 305 13.24 0.45 -4.40
C GLY A 305 14.34 1.49 -4.31
N GLY A 306 15.25 1.29 -3.39
CA GLY A 306 16.49 2.07 -3.31
C GLY A 306 17.65 1.37 -4.02
N GLY A 307 18.84 1.89 -3.79
CA GLY A 307 20.08 1.25 -4.18
C GLY A 307 21.24 1.97 -3.52
N GLY A 308 22.10 2.61 -4.31
CA GLY A 308 23.06 3.57 -3.77
C GLY A 308 22.37 4.77 -3.13
N ILE A 309 23.07 5.49 -2.25
CA ILE A 309 22.54 6.71 -1.61
C ILE A 309 22.17 7.79 -2.64
N ASP A 310 22.81 7.77 -3.80
CA ASP A 310 22.58 8.70 -4.92
C ASP A 310 21.18 8.56 -5.53
N GLU A 311 20.51 7.42 -5.34
CA GLU A 311 19.13 7.20 -5.81
C GLU A 311 18.08 7.90 -4.93
N ARG A 312 18.45 8.34 -3.72
CA ARG A 312 17.62 9.14 -2.80
C ARG A 312 16.26 8.53 -2.41
N LEU A 313 16.04 7.25 -2.70
CA LEU A 313 14.90 6.49 -2.18
C LEU A 313 15.40 5.45 -1.18
N ILE A 314 14.89 5.54 0.04
CA ILE A 314 15.11 4.55 1.10
C ILE A 314 13.75 3.93 1.42
N ILE A 315 13.61 2.62 1.19
CA ILE A 315 12.35 1.91 1.45
C ILE A 315 12.44 1.22 2.80
N THR A 316 11.57 1.62 3.70
CA THR A 316 11.36 1.03 5.03
C THR A 316 10.01 0.30 5.11
N ASP A 317 9.72 -0.33 6.24
CA ASP A 317 8.40 -0.86 6.59
C ASP A 317 7.29 0.20 6.46
N LYS A 318 7.48 1.40 7.03
CA LYS A 318 6.54 2.53 6.91
C LYS A 318 6.40 3.00 5.47
N SER A 319 7.47 2.91 4.68
CA SER A 319 7.43 3.28 3.26
C SER A 319 6.56 2.30 2.48
N LYS A 320 6.69 0.99 2.73
CA LYS A 320 5.84 -0.05 2.13
C LYS A 320 4.36 0.16 2.50
N GLU A 321 4.07 0.44 3.77
CA GLU A 321 2.72 0.77 4.23
C GLU A 321 2.16 2.01 3.49
N ALA A 322 2.97 3.07 3.39
CA ALA A 322 2.58 4.31 2.72
C ALA A 322 2.27 4.09 1.23
N VAL A 323 3.03 3.24 0.54
CA VAL A 323 2.77 2.86 -0.85
C VAL A 323 1.38 2.20 -0.97
N VAL A 324 1.07 1.22 -0.12
CA VAL A 324 -0.23 0.55 -0.12
C VAL A 324 -1.37 1.52 0.19
N ASN A 325 -1.23 2.34 1.22
CA ASN A 325 -2.22 3.35 1.58
C ASN A 325 -2.42 4.39 0.47
N ARG A 326 -1.37 4.78 -0.27
CA ARG A 326 -1.48 5.71 -1.40
C ARG A 326 -2.22 5.10 -2.58
N LEU A 327 -1.99 3.83 -2.88
CA LEU A 327 -2.70 3.11 -3.95
C LEU A 327 -4.17 2.90 -3.60
N ARG A 328 -4.47 2.53 -2.34
CA ARG A 328 -5.83 2.28 -1.85
C ARG A 328 -6.63 3.56 -1.63
N GLY A 329 -5.98 4.63 -1.16
CA GLY A 329 -6.61 5.90 -0.83
C GLY A 329 -6.76 6.85 -2.03
N PRO A 330 -7.39 8.02 -1.81
CA PRO A 330 -7.46 9.07 -2.82
C PRO A 330 -6.06 9.56 -3.22
N PRO A 331 -5.83 9.86 -4.51
CA PRO A 331 -6.81 9.90 -5.60
C PRO A 331 -7.00 8.55 -6.34
N HIS A 332 -6.29 7.50 -5.96
CA HIS A 332 -6.16 6.30 -6.80
C HIS A 332 -7.27 5.28 -6.59
N ASN A 333 -7.70 5.08 -5.34
CA ASN A 333 -8.84 4.23 -4.98
C ASN A 333 -8.79 2.83 -5.62
N LEU A 334 -7.60 2.22 -5.65
CA LEU A 334 -7.40 0.88 -6.19
C LEU A 334 -7.70 -0.17 -5.12
N ARG A 335 -8.13 -1.35 -5.57
CA ARG A 335 -8.04 -2.56 -4.75
C ARG A 335 -6.58 -2.97 -4.64
N VAL A 336 -6.06 -3.18 -3.44
CA VAL A 336 -4.65 -3.53 -3.23
C VAL A 336 -4.54 -4.91 -2.59
N VAL A 337 -3.72 -5.78 -3.18
CA VAL A 337 -3.32 -7.06 -2.58
C VAL A 337 -1.81 -7.04 -2.38
N ALA A 338 -1.37 -7.20 -1.14
CA ALA A 338 0.04 -7.14 -0.78
C ALA A 338 0.60 -8.54 -0.48
N PHE A 339 1.88 -8.77 -0.80
CA PHE A 339 2.59 -10.04 -0.58
C PHE A 339 3.92 -9.77 0.14
N GLY A 340 4.22 -10.52 1.19
CA GLY A 340 5.48 -10.39 1.94
C GLY A 340 5.76 -11.60 2.84
N ASP A 341 7.01 -11.80 3.26
CA ASP A 341 7.44 -12.97 4.02
C ASP A 341 7.85 -12.65 5.48
N SER A 342 8.03 -11.37 5.80
CA SER A 342 8.71 -10.92 7.02
C SER A 342 7.91 -9.92 7.86
N PRO A 343 8.30 -9.68 9.13
CA PRO A 343 7.66 -8.66 9.97
C PRO A 343 7.72 -7.25 9.40
N LEU A 344 8.73 -6.94 8.57
CA LEU A 344 8.85 -5.62 7.90
C LEU A 344 7.73 -5.38 6.89
N ASP A 345 7.06 -6.45 6.45
CA ASP A 345 5.98 -6.39 5.48
C ASP A 345 4.61 -6.29 6.15
N LEU A 346 4.49 -6.63 7.44
CA LEU A 346 3.22 -6.62 8.15
C LEU A 346 2.46 -5.29 8.03
N PRO A 347 3.10 -4.11 8.15
CA PRO A 347 2.40 -2.85 7.95
C PRO A 347 1.73 -2.73 6.57
N MET A 348 2.41 -3.15 5.49
CA MET A 348 1.83 -3.11 4.15
C MET A 348 0.78 -4.19 3.92
N LEU A 349 0.93 -5.37 4.54
CA LEU A 349 -0.04 -6.46 4.49
C LEU A 349 -1.34 -6.07 5.20
N GLN A 350 -1.24 -5.44 6.37
CA GLN A 350 -2.39 -4.94 7.12
C GLN A 350 -3.09 -3.77 6.42
N ALA A 351 -2.33 -2.90 5.76
CA ALA A 351 -2.89 -1.76 5.04
C ALA A 351 -3.62 -2.15 3.73
N ALA A 352 -3.39 -3.34 3.19
CA ALA A 352 -3.99 -3.80 1.93
C ALA A 352 -5.47 -4.18 2.09
N ASP A 353 -6.19 -4.41 0.98
CA ASP A 353 -7.52 -5.04 1.06
C ASP A 353 -7.39 -6.54 1.35
N GLU A 354 -6.31 -7.16 0.88
CA GLU A 354 -5.90 -8.54 1.20
C GLU A 354 -4.38 -8.58 1.38
N GLY A 355 -3.91 -9.04 2.53
CA GLY A 355 -2.50 -9.21 2.85
C GLY A 355 -2.13 -10.70 2.81
N ILE A 356 -1.21 -11.08 1.94
CA ILE A 356 -0.79 -12.47 1.74
C ILE A 356 0.61 -12.67 2.31
N VAL A 357 0.70 -13.47 3.36
CA VAL A 357 1.97 -13.94 3.92
C VAL A 357 2.52 -15.06 3.03
N VAL A 358 3.73 -14.88 2.52
CA VAL A 358 4.45 -15.91 1.77
C VAL A 358 5.17 -16.82 2.75
N VAL A 359 4.82 -18.10 2.73
CA VAL A 359 5.41 -19.11 3.59
C VAL A 359 6.42 -19.92 2.80
N GLY A 360 7.69 -19.52 2.93
CA GLY A 360 8.86 -20.24 2.44
C GLY A 360 9.34 -21.36 3.37
N ASP A 361 10.42 -22.03 2.97
CA ASP A 361 11.05 -23.15 3.69
C ASP A 361 11.29 -22.84 5.19
N GLU A 362 10.93 -23.79 6.06
CA GLU A 362 11.08 -23.68 7.52
C GLU A 362 12.50 -23.33 7.98
N CYS A 363 13.53 -23.80 7.28
CA CYS A 363 14.92 -23.58 7.63
C CYS A 363 15.39 -22.15 7.32
N THR A 364 14.71 -21.44 6.42
CA THR A 364 15.12 -20.12 5.93
C THR A 364 14.13 -19.01 6.23
N ARG A 365 12.86 -19.36 6.52
CA ARG A 365 11.79 -18.41 6.80
C ARG A 365 12.05 -17.66 8.10
N SER A 366 11.60 -16.41 8.19
CA SER A 366 11.79 -15.59 9.39
C SER A 366 11.15 -16.22 10.63
N ALA A 367 11.93 -16.42 11.70
CA ALA A 367 11.46 -16.99 12.96
C ALA A 367 10.57 -16.01 13.74
N SER A 368 10.85 -14.70 13.66
CA SER A 368 10.07 -13.67 14.37
C SER A 368 8.71 -13.38 13.75
N MET A 369 8.42 -13.94 12.57
CA MET A 369 7.16 -13.70 11.86
C MET A 369 5.95 -14.33 12.54
N GLU A 370 6.10 -15.47 13.22
CA GLU A 370 4.97 -16.14 13.91
C GLU A 370 4.46 -15.32 15.10
N ASP A 371 5.37 -14.80 15.93
CA ASP A 371 5.03 -13.91 17.05
C ASP A 371 4.42 -12.60 16.57
N ALA A 372 5.00 -12.02 15.51
CA ALA A 372 4.54 -10.77 14.92
C ALA A 372 3.14 -10.94 14.27
N LEU A 373 2.89 -12.04 13.57
CA LEU A 373 1.57 -12.37 13.01
C LEU A 373 0.53 -12.62 14.10
N SER A 374 0.89 -13.37 15.14
CA SER A 374 -0.03 -13.65 16.25
C SER A 374 -0.45 -12.35 16.94
N THR A 375 0.51 -11.47 17.23
CA THR A 375 0.25 -10.13 17.80
C THR A 375 -0.63 -9.30 16.86
N ALA A 376 -0.34 -9.29 15.56
CA ALA A 376 -1.11 -8.54 14.56
C ALA A 376 -2.57 -9.03 14.46
N ILE A 377 -2.78 -10.36 14.44
CA ILE A 377 -4.11 -10.98 14.37
C ILE A 377 -4.88 -10.72 15.68
N GLU A 378 -4.24 -10.86 16.84
CA GLU A 378 -4.85 -10.56 18.14
C GLU A 378 -5.30 -9.10 18.22
N GLN A 379 -4.44 -8.15 17.84
CA GLN A 379 -4.79 -6.72 17.83
C GLN A 379 -5.98 -6.39 16.92
N LEU A 380 -6.09 -7.08 15.77
CA LEU A 380 -7.23 -6.95 14.86
C LEU A 380 -8.49 -7.65 15.38
N GLY A 381 -8.33 -8.74 16.13
CA GLY A 381 -9.40 -9.55 16.72
C GLY A 381 -10.04 -8.97 17.99
N ILE A 382 -9.42 -7.98 18.65
CA ILE A 382 -9.96 -7.35 19.87
C ILE A 382 -11.34 -6.67 19.62
N ASN A 383 -11.69 -6.34 18.36
CA ASN A 383 -12.95 -5.65 18.01
C ASN A 383 -13.78 -6.33 16.91
N GLY A 384 -13.49 -7.58 16.52
CA GLY A 384 -14.17 -8.25 15.40
C GLY A 384 -14.25 -9.78 15.51
N PRO A 385 -15.10 -10.45 14.71
CA PRO A 385 -15.16 -11.91 14.69
C PRO A 385 -13.81 -12.53 14.28
N PRO A 386 -13.53 -13.80 14.63
CA PRO A 386 -12.24 -14.49 14.37
C PRO A 386 -11.85 -14.66 12.89
N HIS A 387 -12.65 -14.14 11.95
CA HIS A 387 -12.40 -14.09 10.50
C HIS A 387 -12.53 -12.66 9.93
N GLY A 388 -12.45 -11.64 10.78
CA GLY A 388 -12.65 -10.24 10.41
C GLY A 388 -11.41 -9.51 9.88
N HIS A 389 -10.25 -10.18 9.77
CA HIS A 389 -9.02 -9.59 9.26
C HIS A 389 -8.74 -9.98 7.80
N ASN A 390 -7.97 -9.13 7.12
CA ASN A 390 -7.58 -9.23 5.71
C ASN A 390 -6.33 -10.10 5.46
N LEU A 391 -5.77 -10.74 6.48
CA LEU A 391 -4.55 -11.55 6.35
C LEU A 391 -4.84 -13.00 5.95
N ARG A 392 -4.03 -13.52 5.02
CA ARG A 392 -4.04 -14.90 4.50
C ARG A 392 -2.60 -15.39 4.33
N GLN A 393 -2.40 -16.69 4.06
CA GLN A 393 -1.08 -17.25 3.74
C GLN A 393 -1.09 -18.01 2.43
N THR A 394 0.03 -18.00 1.73
CA THR A 394 0.30 -18.89 0.59
C THR A 394 1.56 -19.70 0.88
N ILE A 395 1.55 -20.97 0.48
CA ILE A 395 2.57 -21.96 0.86
C ILE A 395 3.44 -22.27 -0.36
N ILE A 396 4.73 -21.94 -0.30
CA ILE A 396 5.65 -22.05 -1.43
C ILE A 396 6.99 -22.63 -0.97
N PRO A 397 7.40 -23.81 -1.47
CA PRO A 397 6.60 -24.76 -2.25
C PRO A 397 5.48 -25.39 -1.40
N HIS A 398 4.45 -25.94 -2.04
CA HIS A 398 3.26 -26.53 -1.39
C HIS A 398 3.54 -27.70 -0.43
N THR A 399 4.79 -28.13 -0.32
CA THR A 399 5.28 -29.13 0.64
C THR A 399 5.62 -28.56 2.01
N VAL A 400 5.71 -27.23 2.16
CA VAL A 400 6.06 -26.56 3.41
C VAL A 400 4.85 -26.53 4.35
N THR A 401 5.09 -26.55 5.66
CA THR A 401 4.00 -26.42 6.64
C THR A 401 3.50 -24.98 6.76
N PRO A 402 2.18 -24.77 6.92
CA PRO A 402 1.62 -23.45 7.23
C PRO A 402 2.27 -22.84 8.49
N ARG A 403 2.38 -21.51 8.56
CA ARG A 403 2.95 -20.83 9.74
C ARG A 403 2.03 -20.88 10.96
N LEU A 404 0.76 -20.57 10.75
CA LEU A 404 -0.27 -20.57 11.78
C LEU A 404 -1.39 -21.52 11.36
N ASP A 405 -2.25 -21.85 12.33
CA ASP A 405 -3.47 -22.62 12.11
C ASP A 405 -4.25 -22.06 10.91
N THR A 406 -4.65 -22.93 9.98
CA THR A 406 -5.34 -22.54 8.75
C THR A 406 -6.73 -21.92 8.98
N ALA A 407 -7.30 -22.06 10.17
CA ALA A 407 -8.50 -21.35 10.59
C ALA A 407 -8.19 -19.90 11.02
N LEU A 408 -7.02 -19.65 11.60
CA LEU A 408 -6.54 -18.32 12.00
C LEU A 408 -5.93 -17.56 10.82
N LEU A 409 -5.18 -18.24 9.96
CA LEU A 409 -4.57 -17.66 8.77
C LEU A 409 -4.93 -18.51 7.55
N PRO A 410 -6.04 -18.19 6.84
CA PRO A 410 -6.51 -19.01 5.73
C PRO A 410 -5.50 -19.15 4.59
N VAL A 411 -5.43 -20.35 4.01
CA VAL A 411 -4.53 -20.64 2.89
C VAL A 411 -5.16 -20.21 1.56
N VAL A 412 -4.36 -19.55 0.70
CA VAL A 412 -4.73 -19.23 -0.68
C VAL A 412 -3.82 -19.93 -1.68
N ASP A 413 -4.46 -20.51 -2.70
CA ASP A 413 -3.77 -21.08 -3.86
C ASP A 413 -3.65 -20.03 -4.97
N LEU A 414 -2.40 -19.70 -5.35
CA LEU A 414 -2.08 -18.77 -6.42
C LEU A 414 -2.22 -19.40 -7.82
N LEU A 415 -2.07 -20.72 -7.92
CA LEU A 415 -2.06 -21.46 -9.17
C LEU A 415 -3.46 -21.82 -9.67
N ASP A 416 -4.40 -22.12 -8.78
CA ASP A 416 -5.77 -22.47 -9.18
C ASP A 416 -6.54 -21.24 -9.69
N PRO A 417 -6.74 -21.09 -11.01
CA PRO A 417 -7.42 -19.92 -11.57
C PRO A 417 -8.93 -19.90 -11.21
N THR A 418 -9.49 -21.03 -10.78
CA THR A 418 -10.89 -21.15 -10.39
C THR A 418 -11.13 -20.79 -8.94
N SER A 419 -10.08 -20.64 -8.13
CA SER A 419 -10.18 -20.29 -6.72
C SER A 419 -10.86 -18.93 -6.54
N ALA A 420 -11.65 -18.79 -5.47
CA ALA A 420 -12.30 -17.52 -5.14
C ALA A 420 -11.29 -16.36 -5.02
N PHE A 421 -10.07 -16.64 -4.56
CA PHE A 421 -8.99 -15.67 -4.50
C PHE A 421 -8.54 -15.23 -5.90
N ASN A 422 -8.32 -16.16 -6.82
CA ASN A 422 -7.94 -15.81 -8.19
C ASN A 422 -9.05 -15.10 -8.97
N GLN A 423 -10.31 -15.46 -8.72
CA GLN A 423 -11.46 -14.70 -9.22
C GLN A 423 -11.53 -13.30 -8.61
N PHE A 424 -11.16 -13.13 -7.34
CA PHE A 424 -11.08 -11.82 -6.71
C PHE A 424 -9.98 -10.92 -7.29
N LEU A 425 -8.83 -11.52 -7.66
CA LEU A 425 -7.69 -10.80 -8.25
C LEU A 425 -7.90 -10.43 -9.73
N PHE A 426 -8.35 -11.39 -10.54
CA PHE A 426 -8.34 -11.31 -12.01
C PHE A 426 -9.72 -11.44 -12.65
N GLY A 427 -10.72 -11.90 -11.90
CA GLY A 427 -12.10 -11.67 -12.29
C GLY A 427 -12.26 -10.16 -12.32
N GLY A 428 -12.37 -9.59 -13.52
CA GLY A 428 -12.64 -8.17 -13.68
C GLY A 428 -13.77 -7.80 -12.73
N LEU A 429 -13.72 -6.59 -12.14
CA LEU A 429 -14.81 -6.10 -11.31
C LEU A 429 -16.13 -6.50 -11.99
N PRO A 430 -17.02 -7.29 -11.36
CA PRO A 430 -18.40 -7.30 -11.81
C PRO A 430 -18.76 -5.85 -11.68
N SER A 431 -18.84 -5.12 -12.81
CA SER A 431 -19.08 -3.70 -12.75
C SER A 431 -20.41 -3.58 -12.04
N SER A 432 -20.37 -3.09 -10.81
CA SER A 432 -21.53 -3.05 -9.95
C SER A 432 -22.63 -2.21 -10.58
N LEU A 433 -22.28 -1.42 -11.61
CA LEU A 433 -23.13 -0.96 -12.69
C LEU A 433 -22.95 -1.81 -13.96
N LEU A 434 -23.96 -2.57 -14.37
CA LEU A 434 -24.09 -3.10 -15.72
C LEU A 434 -25.03 -2.20 -16.54
N HIS A 435 -24.72 -1.96 -17.81
CA HIS A 435 -25.61 -1.19 -18.66
C HIS A 435 -25.66 -1.63 -20.12
N ALA A 436 -26.79 -1.39 -20.76
CA ALA A 436 -27.01 -1.69 -22.17
C ALA A 436 -26.76 -0.49 -23.11
N THR A 437 -26.23 0.65 -22.62
CA THR A 437 -26.15 1.94 -23.34
C THR A 437 -25.76 1.83 -24.82
N ASP A 438 -24.72 1.06 -25.12
CA ASP A 438 -24.16 0.96 -26.48
C ASP A 438 -24.79 -0.14 -27.33
N ARG A 439 -25.67 -0.97 -26.77
CA ARG A 439 -26.32 -2.06 -27.49
C ARG A 439 -27.36 -1.52 -28.49
N PRO A 440 -27.37 -2.00 -29.73
CA PRO A 440 -28.40 -1.61 -30.72
C PRO A 440 -29.84 -1.84 -30.22
N SER A 441 -30.07 -2.94 -29.50
CA SER A 441 -31.36 -3.24 -28.87
C SER A 441 -31.79 -2.16 -27.88
N ALA A 442 -30.87 -1.67 -27.04
CA ALA A 442 -31.15 -0.64 -26.06
C ALA A 442 -31.53 0.68 -26.71
N LYS A 443 -30.88 1.05 -27.82
CA LYS A 443 -31.25 2.24 -28.61
C LYS A 443 -32.68 2.14 -29.13
N LEU A 444 -33.07 0.98 -29.68
CA LEU A 444 -34.45 0.74 -30.15
C LEU A 444 -35.47 0.78 -29.02
N MET A 445 -35.17 0.15 -27.87
CA MET A 445 -36.08 0.13 -26.72
C MET A 445 -36.19 1.49 -26.01
N ALA A 446 -35.14 2.31 -26.03
CA ALA A 446 -35.15 3.64 -25.44
C ALA A 446 -35.88 4.70 -26.29
N THR A 447 -36.04 4.48 -27.60
CA THR A 447 -36.73 5.42 -28.50
C THR A 447 -38.15 5.78 -28.00
N PRO A 448 -39.07 4.82 -27.76
CA PRO A 448 -40.43 5.15 -27.36
C PRO A 448 -40.52 5.80 -25.98
N THR A 449 -39.53 5.61 -25.10
CA THR A 449 -39.53 6.27 -23.77
C THR A 449 -39.15 7.75 -23.85
N ARG A 450 -38.46 8.14 -24.94
CA ARG A 450 -38.00 9.51 -25.20
C ARG A 450 -38.93 10.30 -26.12
N ASP A 451 -39.78 9.63 -26.89
CA ASP A 451 -40.74 10.30 -27.78
C ASP A 451 -41.82 11.01 -26.95
N ALA A 452 -41.86 12.34 -27.05
CA ALA A 452 -42.83 13.17 -26.33
C ALA A 452 -44.28 12.90 -26.76
N ASN A 453 -44.51 12.32 -27.95
CA ASN A 453 -45.82 11.96 -28.45
C ASN A 453 -46.35 10.65 -27.83
N ILE A 454 -45.49 9.89 -27.14
CA ILE A 454 -45.85 8.64 -26.48
C ILE A 454 -46.07 8.90 -24.99
N SER A 455 -47.27 8.54 -24.51
CA SER A 455 -47.70 8.69 -23.12
C SER A 455 -48.73 7.62 -22.74
N GLY A 456 -49.05 7.50 -21.45
CA GLY A 456 -50.10 6.60 -20.98
C GLY A 456 -49.78 5.12 -21.26
N PRO A 457 -50.77 4.32 -21.69
CA PRO A 457 -50.60 2.88 -21.90
C PRO A 457 -49.41 2.50 -22.80
N ALA A 458 -49.19 3.23 -23.90
CA ALA A 458 -48.10 2.95 -24.82
C ALA A 458 -46.71 3.18 -24.19
N LEU A 459 -46.58 4.21 -23.34
CA LEU A 459 -45.34 4.48 -22.62
C LEU A 459 -45.08 3.43 -21.52
N ARG A 460 -46.14 2.98 -20.83
CA ARG A 460 -46.05 1.89 -19.85
C ARG A 460 -45.59 0.59 -20.49
N GLU A 461 -46.13 0.26 -21.66
CA GLU A 461 -45.71 -0.92 -22.43
C GLU A 461 -44.24 -0.86 -22.84
N ALA A 462 -43.76 0.32 -23.25
CA ALA A 462 -42.32 0.50 -23.53
C ALA A 462 -41.44 0.21 -22.30
N HIS A 463 -41.84 0.68 -21.12
CA HIS A 463 -41.11 0.41 -19.87
C HIS A 463 -41.19 -1.06 -19.44
N ARG A 464 -42.35 -1.71 -19.65
CA ARG A 464 -42.54 -3.15 -19.41
C ARG A 464 -41.58 -3.98 -20.24
N ARG A 465 -41.48 -3.70 -21.55
CA ARG A 465 -40.51 -4.37 -22.45
C ARG A 465 -39.07 -4.17 -22.03
N ILE A 466 -38.72 -2.97 -21.56
CA ILE A 466 -37.38 -2.68 -21.01
C ILE A 466 -37.11 -3.53 -19.77
N GLY A 467 -38.06 -3.60 -18.84
CA GLY A 467 -37.94 -4.41 -17.61
C GLY A 467 -37.69 -5.88 -17.93
N TRP A 468 -38.46 -6.45 -18.85
CA TRP A 468 -38.31 -7.84 -19.29
C TRP A 468 -36.94 -8.10 -19.94
N TYR A 469 -36.47 -7.18 -20.79
CA TYR A 469 -35.13 -7.28 -21.40
C TYR A 469 -34.01 -7.21 -20.35
N LEU A 470 -34.05 -6.24 -19.44
CA LEU A 470 -33.01 -6.12 -18.41
C LEU A 470 -33.01 -7.33 -17.47
N ALA A 471 -34.19 -7.88 -17.16
CA ALA A 471 -34.32 -9.08 -16.37
C ALA A 471 -33.69 -10.30 -17.05
N THR A 472 -34.10 -10.60 -18.28
CA THR A 472 -33.68 -11.80 -19.02
C THR A 472 -32.22 -11.80 -19.43
N GLU A 473 -31.63 -10.64 -19.69
CA GLU A 473 -30.23 -10.52 -20.14
C GLU A 473 -29.26 -10.26 -18.97
N PHE A 474 -29.56 -9.28 -18.11
CA PHE A 474 -28.59 -8.77 -17.14
C PHE A 474 -28.80 -9.36 -15.75
N ILE A 475 -30.05 -9.48 -15.28
CA ILE A 475 -30.31 -10.02 -13.94
C ILE A 475 -29.98 -11.51 -13.88
N THR A 476 -30.37 -12.29 -14.89
CA THR A 476 -29.98 -13.70 -15.02
C THR A 476 -28.46 -13.90 -15.03
N SER A 477 -27.72 -13.04 -15.72
CA SER A 477 -26.25 -13.05 -15.75
C SER A 477 -25.62 -12.69 -14.39
N LEU A 478 -26.27 -11.84 -13.61
CA LEU A 478 -25.80 -11.42 -12.28
C LEU A 478 -26.14 -12.43 -11.17
N VAL A 479 -27.35 -12.99 -11.23
CA VAL A 479 -27.92 -13.81 -10.16
C VAL A 479 -27.64 -15.29 -10.39
N GLY A 480 -27.62 -15.72 -11.66
CA GLY A 480 -27.55 -17.12 -12.07
C GLY A 480 -28.93 -17.68 -12.43
N LEU A 481 -28.90 -18.87 -13.06
CA LEU A 481 -30.08 -19.67 -13.35
C LEU A 481 -30.05 -20.95 -12.51
N GLU A 482 -31.21 -21.50 -12.23
CA GLU A 482 -31.37 -22.84 -11.67
C GLU A 482 -32.17 -23.73 -12.62
N GLU A 483 -31.86 -25.02 -12.56
CA GLU A 483 -32.54 -26.05 -13.31
C GLU A 483 -33.78 -26.54 -12.54
N TYR A 484 -34.86 -26.81 -13.26
CA TYR A 484 -36.05 -27.45 -12.69
C TYR A 484 -36.69 -28.42 -13.69
N SER A 485 -37.39 -29.44 -13.17
CA SER A 485 -38.05 -30.44 -14.00
C SER A 485 -39.32 -29.88 -14.64
N ILE A 486 -39.45 -30.00 -15.97
CA ILE A 486 -40.64 -29.63 -16.74
C ILE A 486 -41.17 -30.83 -17.55
N PRO A 487 -42.49 -30.93 -17.78
CA PRO A 487 -43.03 -31.91 -18.71
C PRO A 487 -42.67 -31.51 -20.16
N HIS A 488 -41.95 -32.37 -20.85
CA HIS A 488 -41.66 -32.23 -22.27
C HIS A 488 -42.88 -32.58 -23.11
N VAL A 489 -43.03 -31.95 -24.27
CA VAL A 489 -44.16 -32.18 -25.21
C VAL A 489 -44.26 -33.63 -25.71
N GLN A 490 -43.20 -34.43 -25.56
CA GLN A 490 -43.17 -35.85 -25.89
C GLN A 490 -43.55 -36.78 -24.71
N GLY A 491 -44.07 -36.24 -23.61
CA GLY A 491 -44.62 -37.02 -22.49
C GLY A 491 -43.61 -37.53 -21.45
N HIS A 492 -42.36 -37.09 -21.51
CA HIS A 492 -41.33 -37.34 -20.48
C HIS A 492 -40.94 -36.02 -19.80
N ASN A 493 -40.25 -36.07 -18.66
CA ASN A 493 -39.72 -34.85 -18.04
C ASN A 493 -38.37 -34.47 -18.67
N THR A 494 -38.11 -33.17 -18.78
CA THR A 494 -36.82 -32.59 -19.20
C THR A 494 -36.43 -31.41 -18.30
N THR A 495 -35.26 -30.84 -18.53
CA THR A 495 -34.75 -29.68 -17.79
C THR A 495 -35.26 -28.37 -18.36
N GLY A 496 -35.94 -27.58 -17.54
CA GLY A 496 -36.21 -26.16 -17.74
C GLY A 496 -35.25 -25.31 -16.91
N HIS A 497 -35.23 -24.00 -17.18
CA HIS A 497 -34.39 -23.05 -16.46
C HIS A 497 -35.24 -21.88 -15.98
N ARG A 498 -34.88 -21.36 -14.80
CA ARG A 498 -35.50 -20.18 -14.20
C ARG A 498 -34.47 -19.42 -13.37
N LEU A 499 -34.83 -18.26 -12.81
CA LEU A 499 -33.87 -17.48 -12.00
C LEU A 499 -33.43 -18.30 -10.77
N LEU A 500 -32.14 -18.26 -10.42
CA LEU A 500 -31.66 -18.89 -9.20
C LEU A 500 -32.40 -18.32 -7.98
N HIS A 501 -33.02 -19.18 -7.18
CA HIS A 501 -33.85 -18.81 -6.04
C HIS A 501 -35.01 -17.86 -6.41
N GLU A 502 -35.69 -18.11 -7.53
CA GLU A 502 -36.78 -17.22 -8.02
C GLU A 502 -37.91 -17.04 -7.01
N GLN A 503 -38.32 -18.11 -6.31
CA GLN A 503 -39.36 -18.08 -5.27
C GLN A 503 -38.93 -17.29 -4.02
N ASP A 504 -37.61 -17.18 -3.83
CA ASP A 504 -36.98 -16.46 -2.72
C ASP A 504 -36.39 -15.12 -3.22
N THR A 505 -37.04 -14.53 -4.23
CA THR A 505 -36.73 -13.20 -4.74
C THR A 505 -37.92 -12.24 -4.59
N THR A 506 -37.65 -11.01 -4.14
CA THR A 506 -38.66 -9.93 -4.02
C THR A 506 -38.38 -8.84 -5.04
N ILE A 507 -39.36 -8.56 -5.92
CA ILE A 507 -39.37 -7.41 -6.83
C ILE A 507 -40.11 -6.25 -6.14
N VAL A 508 -39.43 -5.12 -5.97
CA VAL A 508 -39.97 -3.91 -5.36
C VAL A 508 -40.11 -2.83 -6.43
N ALA A 509 -41.35 -2.55 -6.82
CA ALA A 509 -41.70 -1.45 -7.70
C ALA A 509 -41.64 -0.12 -6.93
N LEU A 510 -40.67 0.74 -7.26
CA LEU A 510 -40.56 2.07 -6.68
C LEU A 510 -41.60 3.00 -7.28
N MET A 511 -42.59 3.36 -6.46
CA MET A 511 -43.76 4.07 -6.92
C MET A 511 -43.46 5.55 -7.16
N ARG A 512 -43.97 6.16 -8.23
CA ARG A 512 -44.88 5.59 -9.24
C ARG A 512 -44.18 5.17 -10.54
N GLY A 513 -43.01 5.72 -10.83
CA GLY A 513 -42.33 5.57 -12.12
C GLY A 513 -41.82 4.15 -12.41
N GLY A 514 -41.46 3.39 -11.39
CA GLY A 514 -40.89 2.05 -11.53
C GLY A 514 -41.89 0.95 -11.89
N GLU A 515 -43.18 1.13 -11.60
CA GLU A 515 -44.19 0.05 -11.68
C GLU A 515 -44.28 -0.61 -13.07
N PRO A 516 -44.41 0.11 -14.20
CA PRO A 516 -44.51 -0.53 -15.51
C PRO A 516 -43.29 -1.37 -15.87
N MET A 517 -42.09 -0.93 -15.46
CA MET A 517 -40.85 -1.69 -15.67
C MET A 517 -40.76 -2.88 -14.73
N ALA A 518 -41.21 -2.74 -13.48
CA ALA A 518 -41.25 -3.83 -12.52
C ALA A 518 -42.15 -4.96 -13.01
N PHE A 519 -43.30 -4.66 -13.63
CA PHE A 519 -44.12 -5.68 -14.28
C PHE A 519 -43.36 -6.45 -15.37
N GLY A 520 -42.49 -5.79 -16.13
CA GLY A 520 -41.61 -6.46 -17.09
C GLY A 520 -40.63 -7.42 -16.43
N VAL A 521 -40.06 -7.03 -15.28
CA VAL A 521 -39.19 -7.91 -14.49
C VAL A 521 -39.98 -9.11 -13.95
N ASN A 522 -41.21 -8.90 -13.49
CA ASN A 522 -42.08 -9.97 -12.99
C ASN A 522 -42.57 -10.91 -14.11
N ASP A 523 -42.78 -10.41 -15.32
CA ASP A 523 -43.06 -11.26 -16.49
C ASP A 523 -41.91 -12.24 -16.77
N ALA A 524 -40.67 -11.82 -16.52
CA ALA A 524 -39.50 -12.69 -16.65
C ALA A 524 -39.36 -13.65 -15.46
N PHE A 525 -39.77 -13.23 -14.25
CA PHE A 525 -39.64 -13.98 -13.00
C PHE A 525 -41.00 -14.10 -12.29
N PRO A 526 -41.91 -14.94 -12.81
CA PRO A 526 -43.28 -15.02 -12.33
C PRO A 526 -43.43 -15.59 -10.91
N LEU A 527 -42.42 -16.29 -10.39
CA LEU A 527 -42.45 -16.85 -9.04
C LEU A 527 -41.99 -15.87 -7.96
N ALA A 528 -41.35 -14.77 -8.35
CA ALA A 528 -40.85 -13.76 -7.43
C ALA A 528 -42.01 -13.00 -6.76
N MET A 529 -41.85 -12.69 -5.48
CA MET A 529 -42.80 -11.85 -4.74
C MET A 529 -42.80 -10.43 -5.31
N PHE A 530 -43.98 -9.83 -5.47
CA PHE A 530 -44.13 -8.47 -6.03
C PHE A 530 -44.64 -7.48 -4.98
N LEU A 531 -43.88 -6.42 -4.72
CA LEU A 531 -44.17 -5.38 -3.75
C LEU A 531 -44.24 -4.00 -4.42
N HIS A 532 -45.32 -3.26 -4.18
CA HIS A 532 -45.37 -1.83 -4.48
C HIS A 532 -44.87 -1.05 -3.27
N ALA A 533 -43.88 -0.18 -3.44
CA ALA A 533 -43.34 0.64 -2.35
C ALA A 533 -43.21 2.10 -2.78
N LYS A 534 -43.81 3.01 -2.02
CA LYS A 534 -43.69 4.45 -2.22
C LYS A 534 -42.55 5.03 -1.40
N THR A 535 -42.34 4.52 -0.19
CA THR A 535 -41.25 4.94 0.70
C THR A 535 -40.51 3.72 1.26
N PRO A 536 -39.28 3.87 1.76
CA PRO A 536 -38.52 2.75 2.31
C PRO A 536 -39.28 1.97 3.41
N GLU A 537 -40.10 2.66 4.20
CA GLU A 537 -40.88 2.08 5.30
C GLU A 537 -41.91 1.05 4.85
N ASP A 538 -42.32 1.09 3.57
CA ASP A 538 -43.19 0.08 2.97
C ASP A 538 -42.49 -1.29 2.86
N VAL A 539 -41.15 -1.31 2.88
CA VAL A 539 -40.36 -2.53 3.03
C VAL A 539 -40.35 -2.94 4.50
N LYS A 540 -40.89 -4.13 4.79
CA LYS A 540 -41.08 -4.69 6.13
C LYS A 540 -40.25 -5.96 6.31
N PRO A 541 -39.90 -6.35 7.55
CA PRO A 541 -39.06 -7.53 7.80
C PRO A 541 -39.59 -8.83 7.16
N HIS A 542 -40.90 -9.05 7.12
CA HIS A 542 -41.48 -10.24 6.50
C HIS A 542 -41.37 -10.24 4.96
N HIS A 543 -41.06 -9.11 4.32
CA HIS A 543 -40.72 -9.06 2.89
C HIS A 543 -39.29 -9.53 2.61
N LEU A 544 -38.44 -9.63 3.64
CA LEU A 544 -37.04 -10.09 3.55
C LEU A 544 -36.87 -11.53 4.05
N SER A 545 -37.81 -12.02 4.86
CA SER A 545 -37.71 -13.35 5.46
C SER A 545 -37.57 -14.43 4.37
N LYS A 546 -36.48 -15.21 4.48
CA LYS A 546 -36.09 -16.28 3.54
C LYS A 546 -35.78 -15.80 2.12
N GLN A 547 -35.65 -14.51 1.88
CA GLN A 547 -35.30 -13.99 0.55
C GLN A 547 -33.78 -14.00 0.38
N HIS A 548 -33.32 -14.34 -0.82
CA HIS A 548 -31.92 -14.26 -1.21
C HIS A 548 -31.61 -12.99 -2.02
N THR A 549 -32.59 -12.49 -2.79
CA THR A 549 -32.44 -11.34 -3.67
C THR A 549 -33.61 -10.37 -3.54
N ILE A 550 -33.31 -9.07 -3.46
CA ILE A 550 -34.27 -7.99 -3.64
C ILE A 550 -33.94 -7.22 -4.92
N ILE A 551 -34.93 -7.04 -5.79
CA ILE A 551 -34.82 -6.28 -7.03
C ILE A 551 -35.59 -4.95 -6.87
N LEU A 552 -34.88 -3.84 -6.73
CA LEU A 552 -35.46 -2.49 -6.67
C LEU A 552 -35.61 -1.94 -8.09
N VAL A 553 -36.83 -1.61 -8.52
CA VAL A 553 -37.08 -1.18 -9.90
C VAL A 553 -37.58 0.26 -9.95
N ASP A 554 -36.87 1.11 -10.69
CA ASP A 554 -37.25 2.49 -10.97
C ASP A 554 -37.09 2.81 -12.46
N SER A 555 -37.87 3.77 -12.98
CA SER A 555 -37.71 4.25 -14.35
C SER A 555 -36.43 5.07 -14.53
N VAL A 556 -36.09 5.92 -13.55
CA VAL A 556 -35.01 6.90 -13.65
C VAL A 556 -34.28 7.05 -12.32
N VAL A 557 -32.97 6.80 -12.32
CA VAL A 557 -32.08 7.06 -11.18
C VAL A 557 -31.26 8.33 -11.44
N ASN A 558 -31.69 9.44 -10.86
CA ASN A 558 -31.05 10.75 -11.05
C ASN A 558 -29.84 10.98 -10.13
N ASN A 559 -30.04 10.98 -8.81
CA ASN A 559 -28.96 11.12 -7.83
C ASN A 559 -28.83 9.88 -6.94
N GLY A 560 -29.57 8.81 -7.22
CA GLY A 560 -29.52 7.59 -6.41
C GLY A 560 -30.11 7.68 -5.01
N LYS A 561 -30.60 8.84 -4.54
CA LYS A 561 -31.02 9.03 -3.15
C LYS A 561 -32.09 8.01 -2.72
N THR A 562 -33.17 7.89 -3.48
CA THR A 562 -34.26 6.95 -3.17
C THR A 562 -33.75 5.52 -3.08
N VAL A 563 -32.94 5.10 -4.06
CA VAL A 563 -32.36 3.74 -4.09
C VAL A 563 -31.49 3.49 -2.85
N LEU A 564 -30.68 4.47 -2.44
CA LEU A 564 -29.85 4.38 -1.24
C LEU A 564 -30.69 4.29 0.03
N GLU A 565 -31.75 5.09 0.17
CA GLU A 565 -32.65 5.03 1.33
C GLU A 565 -33.32 3.64 1.46
N PHE A 566 -33.75 3.06 0.34
CA PHE A 566 -34.26 1.68 0.30
C PHE A 566 -33.19 0.66 0.67
N ARG A 567 -31.95 0.82 0.18
CA ARG A 567 -30.82 -0.05 0.53
C ARG A 567 -30.51 0.02 2.02
N GLU A 568 -30.40 1.21 2.61
CA GLU A 568 -30.17 1.39 4.05
C GLU A 568 -31.27 0.74 4.87
N ARG A 569 -32.53 0.92 4.44
CA ARG A 569 -33.68 0.29 5.10
C ARG A 569 -33.59 -1.23 5.09
N ILE A 570 -33.20 -1.85 3.97
CA ILE A 570 -33.00 -3.30 3.85
C ILE A 570 -31.85 -3.76 4.76
N ARG A 571 -30.71 -3.07 4.70
CA ARG A 571 -29.50 -3.40 5.46
C ARG A 571 -29.69 -3.24 6.98
N ALA A 572 -30.60 -2.37 7.41
CA ALA A 572 -30.95 -2.18 8.82
C ALA A 572 -31.78 -3.33 9.43
N MET A 573 -32.29 -4.29 8.63
CA MET A 573 -33.14 -5.38 9.10
C MET A 573 -32.34 -6.63 9.53
N GLY A 574 -31.52 -6.49 10.56
CA GLY A 574 -30.77 -7.59 11.16
C GLY A 574 -29.76 -8.25 10.22
N GLU A 575 -29.32 -9.47 10.56
CA GLU A 575 -28.32 -10.22 9.76
C GLU A 575 -28.86 -10.64 8.39
N GLU A 576 -30.14 -10.99 8.28
CA GLU A 576 -30.78 -11.31 6.99
C GLU A 576 -30.67 -10.14 6.00
N GLY A 577 -30.94 -8.91 6.46
CA GLY A 577 -30.82 -7.70 5.65
C GLY A 577 -29.41 -7.42 5.16
N LYS A 578 -28.37 -7.79 5.93
CA LYS A 578 -26.96 -7.64 5.53
C LYS A 578 -26.55 -8.66 4.46
N ASP A 579 -27.11 -9.86 4.52
CA ASP A 579 -26.72 -10.96 3.64
C ASP A 579 -27.45 -10.96 2.29
N ILE A 580 -28.61 -10.30 2.19
CA ILE A 580 -29.41 -10.23 0.96
C ILE A 580 -28.69 -9.49 -0.17
N ARG A 581 -28.75 -10.05 -1.39
CA ARG A 581 -28.34 -9.37 -2.62
C ARG A 581 -29.37 -8.32 -3.01
N VAL A 582 -28.94 -7.10 -3.28
CA VAL A 582 -29.82 -6.00 -3.73
C VAL A 582 -29.43 -5.62 -5.15
N VAL A 583 -30.35 -5.77 -6.10
CA VAL A 583 -30.17 -5.43 -7.51
C VAL A 583 -31.10 -4.29 -7.87
N VAL A 584 -30.56 -3.19 -8.36
CA VAL A 584 -31.34 -2.03 -8.80
C VAL A 584 -31.51 -2.11 -10.31
N VAL A 585 -32.72 -1.90 -10.81
CA VAL A 585 -33.04 -1.94 -12.24
C VAL A 585 -33.57 -0.57 -12.64
N ALA A 586 -32.95 0.02 -13.66
CA ALA A 586 -33.26 1.36 -14.12
C ALA A 586 -33.37 1.45 -15.65
N GLY A 587 -34.33 2.23 -16.12
CA GLY A 587 -34.37 2.62 -17.54
C GLY A 587 -33.27 3.62 -17.87
N VAL A 588 -33.00 4.55 -16.96
CA VAL A 588 -32.00 5.59 -17.14
C VAL A 588 -31.26 5.78 -15.83
N VAL A 589 -29.93 5.82 -15.89
CA VAL A 589 -29.08 6.21 -14.78
C VAL A 589 -28.26 7.43 -15.19
N GLN A 590 -28.16 8.40 -14.30
CA GLN A 590 -27.35 9.59 -14.51
C GLN A 590 -25.87 9.28 -14.24
N VAL A 591 -24.96 9.70 -15.11
CA VAL A 591 -23.53 9.32 -15.05
C VAL A 591 -22.83 9.80 -13.77
N GLU A 592 -23.07 11.04 -13.32
CA GLU A 592 -22.45 11.55 -12.09
C GLU A 592 -22.89 10.79 -10.86
N ALA A 593 -24.13 10.30 -10.80
CA ALA A 593 -24.64 9.50 -9.68
C ALA A 593 -23.85 8.20 -9.47
N THR A 594 -23.25 7.67 -10.54
CA THR A 594 -22.41 6.45 -10.50
C THR A 594 -20.91 6.73 -10.33
N GLY A 595 -20.53 8.02 -10.29
CA GLY A 595 -19.15 8.48 -10.24
C GLY A 595 -18.39 8.12 -8.95
N ALA A 596 -17.06 8.30 -8.97
CA ALA A 596 -16.16 8.06 -7.83
C ALA A 596 -16.57 8.85 -6.57
N GLU A 597 -16.92 10.11 -6.80
CA GLU A 597 -17.21 11.13 -5.77
C GLU A 597 -18.65 11.10 -5.26
N HIS A 598 -19.54 10.38 -5.94
CA HIS A 598 -20.96 10.36 -5.61
C HIS A 598 -21.31 9.18 -4.70
N GLU A 599 -22.22 9.40 -3.74
CA GLU A 599 -22.58 8.43 -2.70
C GLU A 599 -23.01 7.07 -3.27
N LEU A 600 -23.93 7.06 -4.25
CA LEU A 600 -24.36 5.84 -4.94
C LEU A 600 -23.19 5.10 -5.60
N GLY A 601 -22.29 5.82 -6.27
CA GLY A 601 -21.08 5.22 -6.84
C GLY A 601 -20.17 4.61 -5.77
N ARG A 602 -20.00 5.24 -4.60
CA ARG A 602 -19.19 4.68 -3.51
C ARG A 602 -19.79 3.39 -2.99
N VAL A 603 -21.11 3.36 -2.76
CA VAL A 603 -21.83 2.16 -2.32
C VAL A 603 -21.72 1.03 -3.34
N LEU A 604 -21.82 1.34 -4.64
CA LEU A 604 -21.61 0.36 -5.70
C LEU A 604 -20.19 -0.26 -5.65
N ARG A 605 -19.18 0.46 -5.16
CA ARG A 605 -17.81 -0.06 -5.03
C ARG A 605 -17.57 -0.81 -3.71
N SER A 606 -18.19 -0.37 -2.62
CA SER A 606 -17.93 -0.92 -1.29
C SER A 606 -18.87 -2.07 -0.90
N ASP A 607 -20.11 -2.10 -1.39
CA ASP A 607 -21.07 -3.17 -1.09
C ASP A 607 -21.04 -4.25 -2.19
N GLY A 608 -20.32 -5.33 -1.91
CA GLY A 608 -20.21 -6.49 -2.80
C GLY A 608 -21.53 -7.18 -3.15
N LYS A 609 -22.62 -6.89 -2.42
CA LYS A 609 -23.96 -7.45 -2.62
C LYS A 609 -24.95 -6.43 -3.21
N PHE A 610 -24.51 -5.22 -3.51
CA PHE A 610 -25.31 -4.19 -4.16
C PHE A 610 -24.91 -4.03 -5.63
N ARG A 611 -25.89 -4.09 -6.52
CA ARG A 611 -25.71 -4.02 -7.98
C ARG A 611 -26.75 -3.09 -8.60
N LEU A 612 -26.43 -2.54 -9.75
CA LEU A 612 -27.24 -1.63 -10.55
C LEU A 612 -27.18 -2.07 -12.01
N VAL A 613 -28.35 -2.21 -12.63
CA VAL A 613 -28.56 -2.58 -14.03
C VAL A 613 -29.31 -1.45 -14.69
N ALA A 614 -28.80 -0.95 -15.82
CA ALA A 614 -29.41 0.15 -16.54
C ALA A 614 -29.61 -0.16 -18.02
N LEU A 615 -30.74 0.28 -18.61
CA LEU A 615 -30.86 0.28 -20.07
C LEU A 615 -29.88 1.29 -20.69
N ARG A 616 -29.75 2.48 -20.09
CA ARG A 616 -28.78 3.49 -20.53
C ARG A 616 -28.23 4.32 -19.38
N VAL A 617 -26.98 4.74 -19.53
CA VAL A 617 -26.34 5.80 -18.75
C VAL A 617 -26.45 7.11 -19.53
N SER A 618 -26.72 8.22 -18.84
CA SER A 618 -27.02 9.52 -19.45
C SER A 618 -26.22 10.63 -18.80
N ASP A 619 -25.51 11.42 -19.61
CA ASP A 619 -24.81 12.65 -19.18
C ASP A 619 -25.80 13.80 -18.88
N ASN A 620 -27.00 13.74 -19.44
CA ASN A 620 -28.01 14.76 -19.20
C ASN A 620 -28.65 14.60 -17.82
N LYS A 621 -28.44 15.57 -16.93
CA LYS A 621 -29.10 15.68 -15.63
C LYS A 621 -30.39 16.48 -15.77
N PHE A 622 -31.51 15.78 -15.87
CA PHE A 622 -32.83 16.41 -16.00
C PHE A 622 -33.83 15.81 -15.00
N THR A 623 -34.29 16.63 -14.07
CA THR A 623 -35.42 16.29 -13.19
C THR A 623 -36.69 16.83 -13.83
N GLY A 624 -37.51 15.95 -14.38
CA GLY A 624 -38.79 16.34 -14.97
C GLY A 624 -39.71 17.01 -13.93
N ARG A 625 -40.43 18.05 -14.37
CA ARG A 625 -41.52 18.68 -13.62
C ARG A 625 -42.76 18.76 -14.51
N GLY A 626 -43.95 18.55 -13.94
CA GLY A 626 -45.23 18.60 -14.66
C GLY A 626 -45.27 17.65 -15.86
N GLY A 627 -45.41 18.19 -17.07
CA GLY A 627 -45.51 17.44 -18.34
C GLY A 627 -44.26 16.69 -18.80
N THR A 628 -43.11 16.91 -18.14
CA THR A 628 -41.84 16.23 -18.47
C THR A 628 -41.43 15.17 -17.45
N ASP A 629 -42.20 15.03 -16.35
CA ASP A 629 -41.98 13.98 -15.36
C ASP A 629 -42.38 12.59 -15.90
N THR A 630 -41.52 11.60 -15.69
CA THR A 630 -41.72 10.25 -16.22
C THR A 630 -42.95 9.60 -15.60
N GLY A 631 -43.17 9.76 -14.29
CA GLY A 631 -44.36 9.24 -13.61
C GLY A 631 -45.64 9.87 -14.17
N ASN A 632 -45.67 11.18 -14.35
CA ASN A 632 -46.82 11.88 -14.90
C ASN A 632 -47.14 11.48 -16.34
N ARG A 633 -46.11 11.28 -17.19
CA ARG A 633 -46.30 10.81 -18.57
C ARG A 633 -46.80 9.36 -18.62
N LEU A 634 -46.36 8.49 -17.70
CA LEU A 634 -46.79 7.09 -17.64
C LEU A 634 -48.28 6.96 -17.31
N PHE A 635 -48.82 7.85 -16.49
CA PHE A 635 -50.21 7.76 -16.02
C PHE A 635 -51.13 8.88 -16.53
N GLY A 636 -50.64 9.78 -17.38
CA GLY A 636 -51.44 10.87 -17.93
C GLY A 636 -51.80 11.95 -16.91
N THR A 637 -51.04 12.06 -15.82
CA THR A 637 -51.27 13.00 -14.72
C THR A 637 -50.48 14.30 -14.86
N THR A 638 -50.16 14.72 -16.08
CA THR A 638 -49.31 15.90 -16.37
C THR A 638 -49.90 17.24 -15.93
N ARG A 639 -51.15 17.25 -15.46
CA ARG A 639 -51.86 18.42 -14.90
C ARG A 639 -51.87 18.45 -13.37
N LEU A 640 -51.35 17.40 -12.72
CA LEU A 640 -51.12 17.36 -11.28
C LEU A 640 -49.69 17.86 -11.06
N ASP A 641 -49.56 19.07 -10.54
CA ASP A 641 -48.26 19.60 -10.06
C ASP A 641 -47.83 18.88 -8.78
#